data_AF-A0A5C1NBG9-F1
#
_entry.id   AF-A0A5C1NBG9-F1
#
_cell.length_a   1.000
_cell.length_b   1.000
_cell.length_c   1.000
_cell.angle_alpha   90.00
_cell.angle_beta   90.00
_cell.angle_gamma   90.00
#
_symmetry.space_group_name_H-M   'P 1'
#
loop_
_entity.id
_entity.type
_entity.pdbx_description
1 polymer ?
#
loop_
_entity_poly.entity_id
_entity_poly.type
_entity_poly.pdbx_seq_one_letter_code
_entity_poly.pdbx_strand_id
1 'polypeptide(L)'
;MSYRIDIEALRRYSTDGVTSTALTQAQQQRFENAVEDALEGRSSAGGSGELDAGEERIFVIEEGDSLAKLADELNVDFDELVELNQREDMPNLDQVDSGDVVFVPQTSPEEAATSPRNEQGIPEGEQDFVNSLYEQGNDLEYADDPSAIDYDAEVGQLSTDVQSYLNALPPSERQDALQRLYDNDWVDAGPAQMAIEQAAEDLNLELGETSHAGPEAEGQAREIIDQAKGESDPNEALRVLEEGYDDASPAVQSAIDRSSDAREIAENAASDFMSEAQAADAPGEALRIYEEGYNNAPERVRQALDDSSDAQALFDEAAEWAAEPMMEELDGADMPAAKTLQTMDRLDALTNDLDPETAAKLMDAMLPQFEQAQQHFRDDGYGGIEIGIDGTMTLNDILDRIADTEKGSEMANQVAEMGLFDMNGVRSALQQSVSEGKPLPSLAIAIASLDGVGSFREEVISAAEQFRDSTIGDQSEAYYGHLEELSYLISSGGPAMTQEQLETAIEDYIDSKGDGWSEDLEGLREDLADSGATLLEHIQQLQSLPDEVRSEYQDRIDGLIDDPNSQLAVSTALQENPELVRGEAGDKLVETFNELGIKGEDPLAVTLVGAYLNENVLGSTQDLDFTDADAMADARSAIEDALSNKPELAQLLGVSTSDLNEVATLLSGVIPSEPLPDGDDFGRVNGILRNLNNTLDKIDEKVLLRSTPFNTVFRTTAFTIVGSGLINAGHNFIENPDPRTAAELGVAMSRVGVDSAQLVAAYRNITDTGTVHNLKTAGKFVHIMGAALAGADAIMRFQEGDYWGAGLNAAAATGVGIAVIWGSTSWGGPVGFGIATAASVGLLIKESMEEPPYQTQTTADFLAHAGLSEEAADILIKRSEDGYNALPLLMRYGELHGLTPEQTVDWINSIPEGENGDVMLGALRDNLLNTLDDHLADGNVSQFDEHIDDFELISPSLGEARAGVLSPRSATELDHILPQLDIESPQAYA
;
A
#
# COMPACT_ATOMS: atom_id res chain seq x y z
N MET A 1 10.64 39.20 -21.42
CA MET A 1 11.88 38.59 -21.94
C MET A 1 12.07 38.89 -23.43
N SER A 2 12.80 39.96 -23.78
CA SER A 2 13.24 40.21 -25.16
C SER A 2 14.76 40.30 -25.29
N TYR A 3 15.40 39.33 -24.66
CA TYR A 3 16.56 38.71 -25.27
C TYR A 3 16.18 37.35 -25.86
N ARG A 4 16.50 37.08 -27.13
CA ARG A 4 16.47 35.71 -27.66
C ARG A 4 17.51 34.81 -26.97
N ILE A 5 18.48 35.42 -26.29
CA ILE A 5 19.52 34.81 -25.44
C ILE A 5 19.72 35.74 -24.23
N ASP A 6 19.52 35.30 -22.97
CA ASP A 6 19.66 36.19 -21.80
C ASP A 6 20.99 36.98 -21.76
N ILE A 7 21.02 38.10 -21.03
CA ILE A 7 22.18 38.99 -20.96
C ILE A 7 23.44 38.30 -20.38
N GLU A 8 23.25 37.25 -19.58
CA GLU A 8 24.30 36.38 -19.03
C GLU A 8 24.75 35.27 -20.00
N ALA A 9 24.15 35.23 -21.20
CA ALA A 9 24.33 34.21 -22.22
C ALA A 9 24.00 32.77 -21.79
N LEU A 10 23.29 32.55 -20.68
CA LEU A 10 23.03 31.24 -20.08
C LEU A 10 21.98 30.44 -20.84
N ARG A 11 20.93 31.07 -21.36
CA ARG A 11 19.78 30.41 -21.99
C ARG A 11 19.31 31.13 -23.25
N ARG A 12 18.83 30.33 -24.21
CA ARG A 12 18.13 30.80 -25.42
C ARG A 12 16.63 30.55 -25.28
N TYR A 13 15.81 31.56 -25.56
CA TYR A 13 14.35 31.47 -25.49
C TYR A 13 13.73 31.26 -26.88
N SER A 14 12.64 30.50 -26.94
CA SER A 14 11.80 30.37 -28.14
C SER A 14 11.05 31.67 -28.45
N THR A 15 10.49 31.77 -29.66
CA THR A 15 9.76 32.96 -30.15
C THR A 15 8.53 33.31 -29.31
N ASP A 16 7.99 32.36 -28.55
CA ASP A 16 6.87 32.53 -27.61
C ASP A 16 7.32 32.78 -26.15
N GLY A 17 8.63 32.79 -25.86
CA GLY A 17 9.18 33.04 -24.53
C GLY A 17 9.03 31.89 -23.51
N VAL A 18 8.31 30.82 -23.86
CA VAL A 18 7.92 29.75 -22.91
C VAL A 18 8.98 28.66 -22.75
N THR A 19 9.77 28.37 -23.80
CA THR A 19 10.80 27.32 -23.74
C THR A 19 12.22 27.89 -23.76
N SER A 20 13.03 27.51 -22.76
CA SER A 20 14.44 27.90 -22.67
C SER A 20 15.37 26.71 -22.89
N THR A 21 16.43 26.91 -23.67
CA THR A 21 17.50 25.92 -23.88
C THR A 21 18.82 26.48 -23.33
N ALA A 22 19.46 25.75 -22.42
CA ALA A 22 20.77 26.15 -21.89
C ALA A 22 21.82 26.22 -23.00
N LEU A 23 22.53 27.34 -23.06
CA LEU A 23 23.60 27.56 -24.02
C LEU A 23 24.87 26.84 -23.53
N THR A 24 25.60 26.23 -24.46
CA THR A 24 26.91 25.67 -24.13
C THR A 24 27.90 26.79 -23.82
N GLN A 25 28.91 26.51 -23.00
CA GLN A 25 29.96 27.49 -22.66
C GLN A 25 30.66 28.11 -23.89
N ALA A 26 30.72 27.36 -25.00
CA ALA A 26 31.28 27.84 -26.27
C ALA A 26 30.32 28.75 -27.08
N GLN A 27 29.02 28.71 -26.78
CA GLN A 27 28.01 29.62 -27.32
C GLN A 27 27.89 30.88 -26.45
N GLN A 28 27.91 30.72 -25.12
CA GLN A 28 28.03 31.82 -24.14
C GLN A 28 29.14 32.79 -24.53
N GLN A 29 30.35 32.26 -24.63
CA GLN A 29 31.52 33.07 -24.93
C GLN A 29 31.48 33.69 -26.34
N ARG A 30 30.76 33.11 -27.30
CA ARG A 30 30.58 33.73 -28.63
C ARG A 30 29.59 34.88 -28.59
N PHE A 31 28.53 34.75 -27.80
CA PHE A 31 27.54 35.79 -27.62
C PHE A 31 28.13 36.98 -26.86
N GLU A 32 28.82 36.74 -25.74
CA GLU A 32 29.54 37.78 -24.99
C GLU A 32 30.49 38.58 -25.90
N ASN A 33 31.31 37.89 -26.70
CA ASN A 33 32.22 38.55 -27.65
C ASN A 33 31.45 39.34 -28.72
N ALA A 34 30.30 38.85 -29.20
CA ALA A 34 29.49 39.55 -30.19
C ALA A 34 28.84 40.82 -29.63
N VAL A 35 28.44 40.80 -28.36
CA VAL A 35 27.93 41.99 -27.64
C VAL A 35 29.05 43.01 -27.41
N GLU A 36 30.25 42.56 -26.99
CA GLU A 36 31.41 43.44 -26.83
C GLU A 36 31.82 44.07 -28.17
N ASP A 37 31.93 43.28 -29.23
CA ASP A 37 32.27 43.76 -30.59
C ASP A 37 31.21 44.77 -31.07
N ALA A 38 29.92 44.51 -30.78
CA ALA A 38 28.82 45.40 -31.10
C ALA A 38 28.91 46.76 -30.39
N LEU A 39 29.22 46.76 -29.09
CA LEU A 39 29.40 47.97 -28.29
C LEU A 39 30.65 48.76 -28.71
N GLU A 40 31.76 48.07 -29.02
CA GLU A 40 32.98 48.71 -29.55
C GLU A 40 32.73 49.34 -30.93
N GLY A 41 31.96 48.66 -31.79
CA GLY A 41 31.52 49.16 -33.10
C GLY A 41 30.64 50.41 -33.00
N ARG A 42 29.72 50.44 -32.02
CA ARG A 42 28.86 51.60 -31.70
C ARG A 42 29.67 52.78 -31.15
N SER A 43 30.58 52.51 -30.22
CA SER A 43 31.47 53.53 -29.65
C SER A 43 32.37 54.15 -30.72
N SER A 44 32.91 53.34 -31.63
CA SER A 44 33.77 53.79 -32.73
C SER A 44 33.04 54.67 -33.76
N ALA A 45 31.74 54.44 -33.95
CA ALA A 45 30.86 55.28 -34.76
C ALA A 45 30.40 56.58 -34.07
N GLY A 46 30.72 56.76 -32.78
CA GLY A 46 30.41 57.95 -31.99
C GLY A 46 29.19 57.83 -31.07
N GLY A 47 28.63 56.63 -30.91
CA GLY A 47 27.56 56.32 -29.94
C GLY A 47 28.09 55.87 -28.58
N SER A 48 27.20 55.40 -27.70
CA SER A 48 27.56 54.85 -26.38
C SER A 48 28.34 53.53 -26.51
N GLY A 49 29.34 53.33 -25.65
CA GLY A 49 30.08 52.06 -25.55
C GLY A 49 29.58 51.13 -24.45
N GLU A 50 28.53 51.52 -23.73
CA GLU A 50 27.90 50.76 -22.66
C GLU A 50 26.42 50.57 -23.04
N LEU A 51 25.85 49.41 -22.70
CA LEU A 51 24.41 49.16 -22.80
C LEU A 51 23.70 49.90 -21.68
N ASP A 52 22.68 50.68 -22.00
CA ASP A 52 21.78 51.24 -20.98
C ASP A 52 20.62 50.26 -20.75
N ALA A 53 20.72 49.42 -19.72
CA ALA A 53 19.73 48.38 -19.46
C ALA A 53 18.32 48.93 -19.17
N GLY A 54 18.19 50.22 -18.81
CA GLY A 54 16.89 50.87 -18.60
C GLY A 54 16.24 51.43 -19.87
N GLU A 55 17.01 51.67 -20.93
CA GLU A 55 16.51 52.27 -22.18
C GLU A 55 16.69 51.35 -23.41
N GLU A 56 17.56 50.35 -23.31
CA GLU A 56 18.01 49.49 -24.42
C GLU A 56 17.95 48.01 -24.03
N ARG A 57 17.56 47.14 -24.97
CA ARG A 57 17.66 45.69 -24.86
C ARG A 57 18.42 45.09 -26.03
N ILE A 58 18.94 43.87 -25.88
CA ILE A 58 19.77 43.23 -26.91
C ILE A 58 18.97 42.16 -27.66
N PHE A 59 18.99 42.24 -28.99
CA PHE A 59 18.34 41.28 -29.87
C PHE A 59 19.34 40.63 -30.84
N VAL A 60 19.21 39.32 -31.05
CA VAL A 60 20.05 38.59 -32.02
C VAL A 60 19.24 38.33 -33.30
N ILE A 61 19.79 38.76 -34.42
CA ILE A 61 19.18 38.61 -35.75
C ILE A 61 19.15 37.11 -36.13
N GLU A 62 17.98 36.62 -36.52
CA GLU A 62 17.81 35.26 -37.06
C GLU A 62 17.61 35.25 -38.57
N GLU A 63 17.68 34.06 -39.18
CA GLU A 63 17.50 33.90 -40.62
C GLU A 63 16.10 34.39 -41.05
N GLY A 64 16.06 35.50 -41.79
CA GLY A 64 14.83 36.11 -42.29
C GLY A 64 14.39 37.38 -41.55
N ASP A 65 15.12 37.82 -40.53
CA ASP A 65 14.87 39.10 -39.86
C ASP A 65 15.41 40.30 -40.66
N SER A 66 14.82 41.45 -40.39
CA SER A 66 15.29 42.75 -40.85
C SER A 66 14.92 43.80 -39.80
N LEU A 67 15.66 44.89 -39.71
CA LEU A 67 15.35 45.96 -38.73
C LEU A 67 13.93 46.51 -38.90
N ALA A 68 13.42 46.58 -40.13
CA ALA A 68 12.04 47.05 -40.37
C ALA A 68 10.99 46.07 -39.85
N LYS A 69 11.24 44.77 -39.97
CA LYS A 69 10.38 43.73 -39.43
C LYS A 69 10.47 43.69 -37.90
N LEU A 70 11.67 43.89 -37.35
CA LEU A 70 11.89 43.99 -35.90
C LEU A 70 11.21 45.20 -35.29
N ALA A 71 11.29 46.37 -35.94
CA ALA A 71 10.60 47.56 -35.47
C ALA A 71 9.07 47.36 -35.44
N ASP A 72 8.51 46.70 -36.46
CA ASP A 72 7.07 46.38 -36.55
C ASP A 72 6.67 45.30 -35.53
N GLU A 73 7.49 44.26 -35.37
CA GLU A 73 7.26 43.14 -34.45
C GLU A 73 7.36 43.56 -32.98
N LEU A 74 8.25 44.50 -32.67
CA LEU A 74 8.52 44.97 -31.32
C LEU A 74 7.87 46.33 -31.01
N ASN A 75 7.07 46.85 -31.95
CA ASN A 75 6.37 48.12 -31.86
C ASN A 75 7.24 49.31 -31.40
N VAL A 76 8.46 49.41 -31.95
CA VAL A 76 9.42 50.49 -31.68
C VAL A 76 9.60 51.41 -32.89
N ASP A 77 9.98 52.67 -32.66
CA ASP A 77 10.25 53.59 -33.76
C ASP A 77 11.44 53.10 -34.61
N PHE A 78 11.21 52.96 -35.92
CA PHE A 78 12.22 52.43 -36.84
C PHE A 78 13.42 53.38 -36.99
N ASP A 79 13.22 54.70 -36.95
CA ASP A 79 14.32 55.65 -37.08
C ASP A 79 15.19 55.64 -35.82
N GLU A 80 14.59 55.48 -34.64
CA GLU A 80 15.29 55.31 -33.36
C GLU A 80 16.07 53.99 -33.31
N LEU A 81 15.46 52.86 -33.71
CA LEU A 81 16.14 51.57 -33.83
C LEU A 81 17.35 51.64 -34.78
N VAL A 82 17.22 52.38 -35.89
CA VAL A 82 18.30 52.61 -36.85
C VAL A 82 19.39 53.49 -36.24
N GLU A 83 19.04 54.53 -35.50
CA GLU A 83 19.99 55.41 -34.81
C GLU A 83 20.81 54.67 -33.75
N LEU A 84 20.15 53.83 -32.94
CA LEU A 84 20.76 53.03 -31.87
C LEU A 84 21.83 52.05 -32.38
N ASN A 85 21.68 51.60 -33.63
CA ASN A 85 22.53 50.58 -34.26
C ASN A 85 23.52 51.14 -35.29
N GLN A 86 23.75 52.45 -35.36
CA GLN A 86 24.79 53.01 -36.24
C GLN A 86 26.18 52.58 -35.76
N ARG A 87 26.79 51.60 -36.44
CA ARG A 87 28.09 51.02 -36.06
C ARG A 87 29.06 50.87 -37.24
N GLU A 88 30.36 50.83 -36.94
CA GLU A 88 31.39 50.69 -37.98
C GLU A 88 31.44 49.28 -38.61
N ASP A 89 31.12 48.25 -37.83
CA ASP A 89 31.01 46.84 -38.25
C ASP A 89 29.73 46.56 -39.05
N MET A 90 28.70 47.39 -38.89
CA MET A 90 27.42 47.32 -39.60
C MET A 90 27.13 48.60 -40.42
N PRO A 91 27.89 48.88 -41.49
CA PRO A 91 27.80 50.14 -42.25
C PRO A 91 26.55 50.25 -43.13
N ASN A 92 25.77 49.17 -43.27
CA ASN A 92 24.52 49.14 -44.02
C ASN A 92 23.44 48.38 -43.24
N LEU A 93 22.62 49.13 -42.52
CA LEU A 93 21.59 48.61 -41.60
C LEU A 93 20.45 47.84 -42.31
N ASP A 94 20.36 47.94 -43.64
CA ASP A 94 19.45 47.13 -44.46
C ASP A 94 19.98 45.70 -44.75
N GLN A 95 21.18 45.35 -44.26
CA GLN A 95 21.87 44.07 -44.51
C GLN A 95 22.35 43.42 -43.20
N VAL A 96 21.43 43.23 -42.25
CA VAL A 96 21.70 42.44 -41.04
C VAL A 96 21.83 40.95 -41.40
N ASP A 97 22.87 40.29 -40.88
CA ASP A 97 23.12 38.85 -41.05
C ASP A 97 22.67 38.08 -39.80
N SER A 98 22.30 36.80 -39.99
CA SER A 98 21.95 35.97 -38.84
C SER A 98 23.13 35.78 -37.90
N GLY A 99 22.90 36.03 -36.61
CA GLY A 99 23.91 36.05 -35.56
C GLY A 99 24.41 37.45 -35.20
N ASP A 100 24.02 38.48 -35.95
CA ASP A 100 24.32 39.86 -35.58
C ASP A 100 23.56 40.26 -34.31
N VAL A 101 24.22 41.05 -33.48
CA VAL A 101 23.64 41.66 -32.28
C VAL A 101 23.15 43.06 -32.62
N VAL A 102 21.89 43.37 -32.31
CA VAL A 102 21.30 44.71 -32.44
C VAL A 102 20.74 45.19 -31.11
N PHE A 103 20.89 46.47 -30.83
CA PHE A 103 20.29 47.14 -29.69
C PHE A 103 18.87 47.56 -30.08
N VAL A 104 17.87 47.32 -29.25
CA VAL A 104 16.48 47.72 -29.50
C VAL A 104 16.05 48.65 -28.36
N PRO A 105 15.46 49.82 -28.62
CA PRO A 105 14.95 50.66 -27.56
C PRO A 105 13.82 49.95 -26.80
N GLN A 106 13.68 50.23 -25.51
CA GLN A 106 12.50 49.77 -24.77
C GLN A 106 11.24 50.48 -25.28
N THR A 107 10.11 49.78 -25.26
CA THR A 107 8.82 50.38 -25.62
C THR A 107 8.44 51.35 -24.51
N SER A 108 8.38 52.65 -24.80
CA SER A 108 8.06 53.63 -23.76
C SER A 108 6.63 53.42 -23.23
N PRO A 109 6.35 53.77 -21.96
CA PRO A 109 5.02 53.63 -21.37
C PRO A 109 3.91 54.30 -22.21
N GLU A 110 4.17 55.49 -22.75
CA GLU A 110 3.21 56.22 -23.57
C GLU A 110 3.00 55.59 -24.95
N GLU A 111 4.04 55.03 -25.57
CA GLU A 111 3.93 54.31 -26.85
C GLU A 111 3.16 53.01 -26.69
N ALA A 112 3.45 52.24 -25.63
CA ALA A 112 2.69 51.06 -25.28
C ALA A 112 1.20 51.39 -25.12
N ALA A 113 0.87 52.43 -24.34
CA ALA A 113 -0.52 52.85 -24.09
C ALA A 113 -1.26 53.39 -25.34
N THR A 114 -0.53 54.00 -26.28
CA THR A 114 -1.11 54.63 -27.49
C THR A 114 -1.04 53.75 -28.75
N SER A 115 -0.49 52.55 -28.63
CA SER A 115 -0.47 51.53 -29.67
C SER A 115 -1.88 51.15 -30.17
N PRO A 116 -1.99 50.57 -31.38
CA PRO A 116 -3.25 50.03 -31.89
C PRO A 116 -3.91 49.09 -30.89
N ARG A 117 -5.24 49.00 -30.92
CA ARG A 117 -6.00 48.11 -30.04
C ARG A 117 -6.20 46.75 -30.71
N ASN A 118 -5.99 45.68 -29.95
CA ASN A 118 -6.29 44.32 -30.37
C ASN A 118 -7.81 44.03 -30.35
N GLU A 119 -8.20 42.77 -30.61
CA GLU A 119 -9.61 42.36 -30.65
C GLU A 119 -10.33 42.50 -29.30
N GLN A 120 -9.60 42.48 -28.17
CA GLN A 120 -10.14 42.72 -26.82
C GLN A 120 -10.16 44.21 -26.43
N GLY A 121 -9.68 45.11 -27.29
CA GLY A 121 -9.59 46.54 -27.00
C GLY A 121 -8.39 46.94 -26.13
N ILE A 122 -7.42 46.04 -25.94
CA ILE A 122 -6.18 46.25 -25.18
C ILE A 122 -5.11 46.82 -26.13
N PRO A 123 -4.26 47.77 -25.69
CA PRO A 123 -3.13 48.23 -26.50
C PRO A 123 -2.20 47.06 -26.86
N GLU A 124 -1.87 46.90 -28.14
CA GLU A 124 -0.98 45.83 -28.61
C GLU A 124 0.41 45.90 -27.95
N GLY A 125 0.88 47.10 -27.60
CA GLY A 125 2.14 47.32 -26.90
C GLY A 125 2.09 47.09 -25.37
N GLU A 126 0.94 46.77 -24.78
CA GLU A 126 0.82 46.52 -23.32
C GLU A 126 1.69 45.32 -22.90
N GLN A 127 1.73 44.25 -23.71
CA GLN A 127 2.53 43.06 -23.40
C GLN A 127 4.03 43.35 -23.40
N ASP A 128 4.51 44.17 -24.34
CA ASP A 128 5.92 44.58 -24.37
C ASP A 128 6.29 45.41 -23.15
N PHE A 129 5.37 46.28 -22.71
CA PHE A 129 5.55 47.04 -21.48
C PHE A 129 5.58 46.15 -20.23
N VAL A 130 4.68 45.17 -20.12
CA VAL A 130 4.70 44.16 -19.03
C VAL A 130 6.02 43.40 -19.02
N ASN A 131 6.47 42.92 -20.19
CA ASN A 131 7.74 42.21 -20.33
C ASN A 131 8.92 43.06 -19.88
N SER A 132 8.88 44.37 -20.18
CA SER A 132 9.90 45.34 -19.78
C SER A 132 9.92 45.55 -18.26
N LEU A 133 8.75 45.73 -17.65
CA LEU A 133 8.62 45.84 -16.19
C LEU A 133 9.15 44.57 -15.50
N TYR A 134 8.84 43.40 -16.05
CA TYR A 134 9.29 42.13 -15.49
C TYR A 134 10.80 42.00 -15.54
N GLU A 135 11.43 42.32 -16.68
CA GLU A 135 12.88 42.27 -16.83
C GLU A 135 13.58 43.21 -15.85
N GLN A 136 13.14 44.47 -15.79
CA GLN A 136 13.72 45.44 -14.85
C GLN A 136 13.49 45.02 -13.39
N GLY A 137 12.31 44.48 -13.07
CA GLY A 137 12.02 43.93 -11.73
C GLY A 137 12.89 42.72 -11.40
N ASN A 138 13.11 41.81 -12.34
CA ASN A 138 13.97 40.64 -12.16
C ASN A 138 15.44 41.04 -11.95
N ASP A 139 15.94 41.99 -12.74
CA ASP A 139 17.30 42.52 -12.60
C ASP A 139 17.54 43.16 -11.22
N LEU A 140 16.51 43.80 -10.65
CA LEU A 140 16.55 44.36 -9.30
C LEU A 140 16.50 43.28 -8.20
N GLU A 141 15.66 42.26 -8.38
CA GLU A 141 15.50 41.16 -7.41
C GLU A 141 16.78 40.30 -7.30
N TYR A 142 17.43 40.04 -8.44
CA TYR A 142 18.60 39.15 -8.53
C TYR A 142 19.93 39.86 -8.77
N ALA A 143 20.02 41.15 -8.44
CA ALA A 143 21.24 41.93 -8.62
C ALA A 143 22.47 41.30 -7.91
N ASP A 144 23.59 41.18 -8.63
CA ASP A 144 24.86 40.63 -8.13
C ASP A 144 25.43 41.39 -6.92
N ASP A 145 25.21 42.70 -6.87
CA ASP A 145 25.59 43.56 -5.74
C ASP A 145 24.40 44.43 -5.31
N PRO A 146 23.49 43.88 -4.48
CA PRO A 146 22.32 44.62 -4.00
C PRO A 146 22.69 45.87 -3.21
N SER A 147 23.94 45.97 -2.71
CA SER A 147 24.41 47.13 -1.94
C SER A 147 24.81 48.32 -2.79
N ALA A 148 24.95 48.13 -4.11
CA ALA A 148 25.26 49.17 -5.08
C ALA A 148 24.01 49.82 -5.69
N ILE A 149 22.82 49.22 -5.48
CA ILE A 149 21.54 49.66 -6.03
C ILE A 149 20.75 50.45 -4.99
N ASP A 150 20.19 51.60 -5.39
CA ASP A 150 19.22 52.35 -4.58
C ASP A 150 17.82 51.80 -4.85
N TYR A 151 17.49 50.68 -4.22
CA TYR A 151 16.28 49.90 -4.52
C TYR A 151 14.98 50.73 -4.45
N ASP A 152 14.86 51.64 -3.48
CA ASP A 152 13.70 52.54 -3.37
C ASP A 152 13.58 53.50 -4.57
N ALA A 153 14.73 53.97 -5.09
CA ALA A 153 14.75 54.85 -6.26
C ALA A 153 14.39 54.10 -7.54
N GLU A 154 14.88 52.87 -7.71
CA GLU A 154 14.60 52.04 -8.89
C GLU A 154 13.14 51.55 -8.93
N VAL A 155 12.60 51.08 -7.80
CA VAL A 155 11.15 50.76 -7.69
C VAL A 155 10.30 52.01 -7.93
N GLY A 156 10.74 53.17 -7.43
CA GLY A 156 10.08 54.45 -7.69
C GLY A 156 10.08 54.85 -9.18
N GLN A 157 11.13 54.49 -9.91
CA GLN A 157 11.19 54.71 -11.36
C GLN A 157 10.22 53.78 -12.10
N LEU A 158 10.22 52.49 -11.79
CA LEU A 158 9.24 51.53 -12.32
C LEU A 158 7.81 51.99 -12.05
N SER A 159 7.54 52.49 -10.85
CA SER A 159 6.23 53.03 -10.48
C SER A 159 5.86 54.24 -11.33
N THR A 160 6.82 55.13 -11.60
CA THR A 160 6.64 56.28 -12.49
C THR A 160 6.31 55.86 -13.93
N ASP A 161 6.90 54.77 -14.41
CA ASP A 161 6.64 54.22 -15.73
C ASP A 161 5.23 53.62 -15.81
N VAL A 162 4.81 52.84 -14.80
CA VAL A 162 3.42 52.36 -14.67
C VAL A 162 2.45 53.54 -14.63
N GLN A 163 2.75 54.60 -13.88
CA GLN A 163 1.91 55.80 -13.84
C GLN A 163 1.84 56.50 -15.21
N SER A 164 2.94 56.53 -15.97
CA SER A 164 3.01 57.15 -17.29
C SER A 164 2.19 56.36 -18.31
N TYR A 165 2.30 55.03 -18.29
CA TYR A 165 1.46 54.11 -19.06
C TYR A 165 -0.03 54.36 -18.80
N LEU A 166 -0.44 54.31 -17.52
CA LEU A 166 -1.83 54.51 -17.12
C LEU A 166 -2.35 55.92 -17.44
N ASN A 167 -1.51 56.95 -17.33
CA ASN A 167 -1.93 58.31 -17.64
C ASN A 167 -2.10 58.58 -19.15
N ALA A 168 -1.37 57.85 -20.00
CA ALA A 168 -1.53 57.89 -21.43
C ALA A 168 -2.81 57.17 -21.92
N LEU A 169 -3.37 56.26 -21.12
CA LEU A 169 -4.65 55.62 -21.39
C LEU A 169 -5.86 56.56 -21.14
N PRO A 170 -6.98 56.34 -21.86
CA PRO A 170 -8.27 56.96 -21.55
C PRO A 170 -8.65 56.73 -20.08
N PRO A 171 -9.21 57.74 -19.38
CA PRO A 171 -9.53 57.61 -17.95
C PRO A 171 -10.43 56.40 -17.59
N SER A 172 -11.29 55.97 -18.51
CA SER A 172 -12.16 54.80 -18.32
C SER A 172 -11.44 53.46 -18.41
N GLU A 173 -10.23 53.40 -18.97
CA GLU A 173 -9.45 52.17 -19.19
C GLU A 173 -8.40 51.93 -18.10
N ARG A 174 -8.09 52.94 -17.28
CA ARG A 174 -6.95 52.92 -16.35
C ARG A 174 -7.08 51.88 -15.26
N GLN A 175 -8.28 51.73 -14.69
CA GLN A 175 -8.56 50.77 -13.63
C GLN A 175 -8.33 49.33 -14.14
N ASP A 176 -8.97 48.99 -15.26
CA ASP A 176 -8.85 47.66 -15.86
C ASP A 176 -7.43 47.38 -16.34
N ALA A 177 -6.73 48.39 -16.87
CA ALA A 177 -5.34 48.24 -17.29
C ALA A 177 -4.39 48.02 -16.11
N LEU A 178 -4.55 48.78 -15.02
CA LEU A 178 -3.76 48.59 -13.81
C LEU A 178 -3.99 47.18 -13.24
N GLN A 179 -5.24 46.71 -13.19
CA GLN A 179 -5.54 45.37 -12.73
C GLN A 179 -4.86 44.31 -13.61
N ARG A 180 -4.97 44.43 -14.95
CA ARG A 180 -4.29 43.49 -15.86
C ARG A 180 -2.78 43.48 -15.68
N LEU A 181 -2.14 44.62 -15.41
CA LEU A 181 -0.71 44.66 -15.07
C LEU A 181 -0.46 43.84 -13.80
N TYR A 182 -1.24 44.08 -12.75
CA TYR A 182 -1.11 43.40 -11.47
C TYR A 182 -1.37 41.89 -11.53
N ASP A 183 -2.28 41.45 -12.42
CA ASP A 183 -2.63 40.05 -12.60
C ASP A 183 -1.54 39.19 -13.24
N ASN A 184 -0.50 39.80 -13.82
CA ASN A 184 0.62 39.05 -14.39
C ASN A 184 1.42 38.30 -13.30
N ASP A 185 2.17 37.30 -13.74
CA ASP A 185 3.12 36.58 -12.91
C ASP A 185 4.33 37.44 -12.59
N TRP A 186 4.48 37.80 -11.31
CA TRP A 186 5.59 38.59 -10.79
C TRP A 186 6.49 37.80 -9.82
N VAL A 187 6.39 36.46 -9.77
CA VAL A 187 7.11 35.61 -8.80
C VAL A 187 8.62 35.90 -8.76
N ASP A 188 9.24 36.08 -9.93
CA ASP A 188 10.67 36.39 -10.05
C ASP A 188 10.93 37.90 -10.31
N ALA A 189 9.93 38.76 -10.11
CA ALA A 189 10.00 40.19 -10.38
C ALA A 189 9.22 41.00 -9.33
N GLY A 190 9.39 40.65 -8.05
CA GLY A 190 8.79 41.35 -6.91
C GLY A 190 8.92 42.89 -6.91
N PRO A 191 10.06 43.49 -7.34
CA PRO A 191 10.19 44.94 -7.46
C PRO A 191 9.17 45.57 -8.43
N ALA A 192 8.82 44.87 -9.51
CA ALA A 192 7.82 45.33 -10.46
C ALA A 192 6.40 45.27 -9.87
N GLN A 193 6.09 44.22 -9.11
CA GLN A 193 4.83 44.14 -8.36
C GLN A 193 4.69 45.32 -7.38
N MET A 194 5.72 45.59 -6.57
CA MET A 194 5.72 46.73 -5.64
C MET A 194 5.53 48.07 -6.36
N ALA A 195 6.15 48.23 -7.53
CA ALA A 195 6.00 49.42 -8.35
C ALA A 195 4.56 49.62 -8.85
N ILE A 196 3.89 48.53 -9.26
CA ILE A 196 2.47 48.54 -9.66
C ILE A 196 1.57 48.91 -8.47
N GLU A 197 1.81 48.33 -7.29
CA GLU A 197 1.07 48.65 -6.06
C GLU A 197 1.26 50.12 -5.65
N GLN A 198 2.49 50.63 -5.73
CA GLN A 198 2.77 52.04 -5.46
C GLN A 198 2.10 52.97 -6.49
N ALA A 199 2.08 52.59 -7.77
CA ALA A 199 1.40 53.36 -8.81
C ALA A 199 -0.12 53.39 -8.59
N ALA A 200 -0.71 52.29 -8.11
CA ALA A 200 -2.11 52.22 -7.72
C ALA A 200 -2.43 53.22 -6.60
N GLU A 201 -1.61 53.25 -5.55
CA GLU A 201 -1.76 54.18 -4.43
C GLU A 201 -1.64 55.64 -4.89
N ASP A 202 -0.61 55.97 -5.66
CA ASP A 202 -0.34 57.33 -6.15
C ASP A 202 -1.44 57.88 -7.07
N LEU A 203 -2.05 57.00 -7.89
CA LEU A 203 -3.15 57.35 -8.78
C LEU A 203 -4.53 57.25 -8.12
N ASN A 204 -4.60 56.75 -6.88
CA ASN A 204 -5.84 56.45 -6.17
C ASN A 204 -6.74 55.52 -7.00
N LEU A 205 -6.15 54.45 -7.53
CA LEU A 205 -6.82 53.34 -8.19
C LEU A 205 -6.79 52.12 -7.24
N GLU A 206 -7.78 51.26 -7.35
CA GLU A 206 -7.89 50.08 -6.47
C GLU A 206 -7.21 48.88 -7.15
N LEU A 207 -6.64 47.96 -6.37
CA LEU A 207 -6.20 46.65 -6.86
C LEU A 207 -7.08 45.60 -6.20
N GLY A 208 -7.69 44.76 -7.02
CA GLY A 208 -8.36 43.54 -6.56
C GLY A 208 -7.33 42.45 -6.27
N GLU A 209 -7.77 41.44 -5.53
CA GLU A 209 -6.97 40.24 -5.31
C GLU A 209 -6.60 39.56 -6.62
N THR A 210 -5.44 38.91 -6.60
CA THR A 210 -4.87 38.17 -7.72
C THR A 210 -4.04 37.03 -7.17
N SER A 211 -4.05 35.90 -7.87
CA SER A 211 -3.13 34.79 -7.65
C SER A 211 -1.87 34.87 -8.53
N HIS A 212 -1.79 35.91 -9.36
CA HIS A 212 -0.77 36.12 -10.39
C HIS A 212 -0.75 35.01 -11.46
N ALA A 213 -1.89 34.37 -11.73
CA ALA A 213 -2.04 33.34 -12.75
C ALA A 213 -2.07 33.89 -14.19
N GLY A 214 -1.97 35.21 -14.34
CA GLY A 214 -2.05 35.92 -15.61
C GLY A 214 -3.43 36.57 -15.83
N PRO A 215 -3.49 37.73 -16.53
CA PRO A 215 -4.69 38.55 -16.66
C PRO A 215 -5.89 37.83 -17.30
N GLU A 216 -5.65 36.87 -18.19
CA GLU A 216 -6.72 36.09 -18.81
C GLU A 216 -7.35 35.10 -17.82
N ALA A 217 -6.53 34.40 -17.02
CA ALA A 217 -7.00 33.45 -16.04
C ALA A 217 -7.70 34.15 -14.87
N GLU A 218 -7.10 35.21 -14.34
CA GLU A 218 -7.67 36.05 -13.27
C GLU A 218 -8.97 36.73 -13.70
N GLY A 219 -9.04 37.19 -14.95
CA GLY A 219 -10.27 37.75 -15.52
C GLY A 219 -11.41 36.73 -15.57
N GLN A 220 -11.13 35.51 -16.03
CA GLN A 220 -12.14 34.44 -16.07
C GLN A 220 -12.54 33.96 -14.67
N ALA A 221 -11.58 33.82 -13.75
CA ALA A 221 -11.86 33.46 -12.36
C ALA A 221 -12.80 34.48 -11.70
N ARG A 222 -12.51 35.78 -11.86
CA ARG A 222 -13.39 36.84 -11.34
C ARG A 222 -14.76 36.85 -11.99
N GLU A 223 -14.88 36.56 -13.29
CA GLU A 223 -16.19 36.46 -13.94
C GLU A 223 -17.04 35.32 -13.37
N ILE A 224 -16.42 34.15 -13.12
CA ILE A 224 -17.08 33.00 -12.49
C ILE A 224 -17.51 33.35 -11.05
N ILE A 225 -16.60 33.94 -10.27
CA ILE A 225 -16.87 34.36 -8.88
C ILE A 225 -17.95 35.43 -8.81
N ASP A 226 -17.91 36.45 -9.67
CA ASP A 226 -18.93 37.50 -9.74
C ASP A 226 -20.30 36.94 -10.15
N GLN A 227 -20.33 35.95 -11.04
CA GLN A 227 -21.56 35.26 -11.41
C GLN A 227 -22.14 34.50 -10.20
N ALA A 228 -21.30 33.79 -9.45
CA ALA A 228 -21.70 33.10 -8.22
C ALA A 228 -22.18 34.09 -7.15
N LYS A 229 -21.47 35.20 -6.91
CA LYS A 229 -21.89 36.29 -6.01
C LYS A 229 -23.19 36.98 -6.42
N GLY A 230 -23.58 36.86 -7.69
CA GLY A 230 -24.86 37.33 -8.20
C GLY A 230 -26.07 36.55 -7.64
N GLU A 231 -25.84 35.36 -7.10
CA GLU A 231 -26.89 34.51 -6.53
C GLU A 231 -27.18 34.88 -5.07
N SER A 232 -28.47 34.93 -4.72
CA SER A 232 -28.91 35.31 -3.37
C SER A 232 -28.98 34.15 -2.38
N ASP A 233 -28.99 32.92 -2.89
CA ASP A 233 -28.99 31.69 -2.10
C ASP A 233 -27.54 31.18 -2.04
N PRO A 234 -26.91 31.07 -0.86
CA PRO A 234 -25.53 30.63 -0.74
C PRO A 234 -25.23 29.28 -1.38
N ASN A 235 -26.18 28.34 -1.33
CA ASN A 235 -26.01 27.02 -1.94
C ASN A 235 -26.04 27.11 -3.47
N GLU A 236 -26.84 28.02 -4.02
CA GLU A 236 -26.88 28.27 -5.45
C GLU A 236 -25.62 29.01 -5.92
N ALA A 237 -25.12 29.95 -5.12
CA ALA A 237 -23.85 30.62 -5.37
C ALA A 237 -22.70 29.61 -5.44
N LEU A 238 -22.60 28.69 -4.48
CA LEU A 238 -21.61 27.62 -4.50
C LEU A 238 -21.78 26.71 -5.72
N ARG A 239 -23.02 26.31 -6.05
CA ARG A 239 -23.28 25.49 -7.24
C ARG A 239 -22.80 26.16 -8.53
N VAL A 240 -23.05 27.46 -8.69
CA VAL A 240 -22.59 28.23 -9.84
C VAL A 240 -21.06 28.34 -9.87
N LEU A 241 -20.43 28.51 -8.71
CA LEU A 241 -18.97 28.53 -8.59
C LEU A 241 -18.35 27.19 -9.02
N GLU A 242 -18.85 26.05 -8.52
CA GLU A 242 -18.33 24.73 -8.85
C GLU A 242 -18.56 24.36 -10.33
N GLU A 243 -19.73 24.69 -10.90
CA GLU A 243 -19.97 24.49 -12.34
C GLU A 243 -18.98 25.31 -13.19
N GLY A 244 -18.70 26.55 -12.78
CA GLY A 244 -17.69 27.38 -13.45
C GLY A 244 -16.27 26.83 -13.27
N TYR A 245 -15.95 26.28 -12.10
CA TYR A 245 -14.67 25.67 -11.79
C TYR A 245 -14.40 24.40 -12.61
N ASP A 246 -15.39 23.51 -12.71
CA ASP A 246 -15.27 22.25 -13.46
C ASP A 246 -15.08 22.47 -14.97
N ASP A 247 -15.69 23.52 -15.52
CA ASP A 247 -15.58 23.90 -16.93
C ASP A 247 -14.30 24.72 -17.23
N ALA A 248 -13.58 25.16 -16.19
CA ALA A 248 -12.45 26.06 -16.31
C ALA A 248 -11.13 25.36 -16.65
N SER A 249 -10.17 26.13 -17.19
CA SER A 249 -8.80 25.63 -17.39
C SER A 249 -8.03 25.50 -16.06
N PRO A 250 -6.97 24.68 -15.96
CA PRO A 250 -6.20 24.53 -14.72
C PRO A 250 -5.65 25.85 -14.14
N ALA A 251 -5.28 26.81 -15.00
CA ALA A 251 -4.81 28.12 -14.55
C ALA A 251 -5.93 28.94 -13.88
N VAL A 252 -7.16 28.85 -14.42
CA VAL A 252 -8.35 29.51 -13.85
C VAL A 252 -8.78 28.82 -12.56
N GLN A 253 -8.76 27.48 -12.51
CA GLN A 253 -9.02 26.71 -11.29
C GLN A 253 -8.08 27.13 -10.17
N SER A 254 -6.77 27.19 -10.45
CA SER A 254 -5.78 27.65 -9.47
C SER A 254 -6.02 29.10 -9.01
N ALA A 255 -6.53 29.98 -9.88
CA ALA A 255 -6.87 31.36 -9.50
C ALA A 255 -8.13 31.41 -8.60
N ILE A 256 -9.14 30.59 -8.91
CA ILE A 256 -10.35 30.45 -8.06
C ILE A 256 -9.98 29.90 -6.69
N ASP A 257 -9.14 28.86 -6.61
CA ASP A 257 -8.78 28.20 -5.34
C ASP A 257 -8.00 29.13 -4.39
N ARG A 258 -7.30 30.13 -4.94
CA ARG A 258 -6.55 31.13 -4.16
C ARG A 258 -7.35 32.39 -3.84
N SER A 259 -8.58 32.51 -4.35
CA SER A 259 -9.41 33.69 -4.16
C SER A 259 -10.11 33.69 -2.81
N SER A 260 -9.98 34.78 -2.03
CA SER A 260 -10.74 34.91 -0.77
C SER A 260 -12.24 35.02 -1.02
N ASP A 261 -12.64 35.58 -2.16
CA ASP A 261 -14.04 35.70 -2.57
C ASP A 261 -14.68 34.34 -2.85
N ALA A 262 -13.93 33.42 -3.46
CA ALA A 262 -14.37 32.03 -3.65
C ALA A 262 -14.51 31.31 -2.30
N ARG A 263 -13.57 31.54 -1.37
CA ARG A 263 -13.66 31.04 0.01
C ARG A 263 -14.89 31.62 0.73
N GLU A 264 -15.17 32.91 0.60
CA GLU A 264 -16.34 33.57 1.19
C GLU A 264 -17.66 32.95 0.69
N ILE A 265 -17.76 32.59 -0.60
CA ILE A 265 -18.92 31.87 -1.14
C ILE A 265 -19.08 30.51 -0.45
N ALA A 266 -17.99 29.76 -0.28
CA ALA A 266 -18.01 28.46 0.38
C ALA A 266 -18.37 28.57 1.88
N GLU A 267 -17.83 29.55 2.60
CA GLU A 267 -18.19 29.85 3.99
C GLU A 267 -19.67 30.22 4.13
N ASN A 268 -20.19 31.04 3.22
CA ASN A 268 -21.60 31.40 3.20
C ASN A 268 -22.50 30.18 2.95
N ALA A 269 -22.05 29.21 2.16
CA ALA A 269 -22.81 27.96 1.95
C ALA A 269 -22.89 27.11 3.23
N ALA A 270 -21.89 27.19 4.10
CA ALA A 270 -21.91 26.56 5.41
C ALA A 270 -22.73 27.32 6.46
N SER A 271 -23.09 28.59 6.20
CA SER A 271 -23.64 29.50 7.21
C SER A 271 -24.91 29.00 7.91
N ASP A 272 -25.75 28.22 7.23
CA ASP A 272 -26.99 27.68 7.79
C ASP A 272 -26.70 26.71 8.95
N PHE A 273 -25.88 25.69 8.73
CA PHE A 273 -25.57 24.71 9.77
C PHE A 273 -24.58 25.27 10.79
N MET A 274 -23.69 26.18 10.38
CA MET A 274 -22.82 26.90 11.31
C MET A 274 -23.62 27.76 12.29
N SER A 275 -24.63 28.47 11.81
CA SER A 275 -25.54 29.24 12.67
C SER A 275 -26.36 28.33 13.59
N GLU A 276 -26.76 27.15 13.11
CA GLU A 276 -27.46 26.16 13.93
C GLU A 276 -26.55 25.58 15.03
N ALA A 277 -25.30 25.26 14.70
CA ALA A 277 -24.29 24.81 15.64
C ALA A 277 -24.01 25.88 16.72
N GLN A 278 -23.78 27.12 16.32
CA GLN A 278 -23.57 28.25 17.23
C GLN A 278 -24.80 28.56 18.12
N ALA A 279 -25.99 28.21 17.68
CA ALA A 279 -27.23 28.42 18.44
C ALA A 279 -27.56 27.28 19.41
N ALA A 280 -26.81 26.17 19.38
CA ALA A 280 -27.05 25.02 20.24
C ALA A 280 -26.80 25.35 21.72
N ASP A 281 -27.65 24.84 22.61
CA ASP A 281 -27.57 25.12 24.06
C ASP A 281 -26.45 24.32 24.76
N ALA A 282 -25.94 23.26 24.12
CA ALA A 282 -24.92 22.37 24.67
C ALA A 282 -23.76 22.18 23.68
N PRO A 283 -22.48 22.25 24.13
CA PRO A 283 -21.34 22.14 23.22
C PRO A 283 -21.30 20.83 22.42
N GLY A 284 -21.65 19.70 23.05
CA GLY A 284 -21.74 18.41 22.35
C GLY A 284 -22.88 18.32 21.33
N GLU A 285 -23.88 19.21 21.37
CA GLU A 285 -24.87 19.33 20.30
C GLU A 285 -24.32 20.22 19.17
N ALA A 286 -23.64 21.32 19.51
CA ALA A 286 -22.97 22.18 18.55
C ALA A 286 -21.96 21.40 17.67
N LEU A 287 -21.08 20.62 18.31
CA LEU A 287 -20.06 19.84 17.60
C LEU A 287 -20.67 18.77 16.67
N ARG A 288 -21.76 18.11 17.07
CA ARG A 288 -22.45 17.13 16.21
C ARG A 288 -23.13 17.78 15.00
N ILE A 289 -23.71 18.97 15.17
CA ILE A 289 -24.30 19.73 14.06
C ILE A 289 -23.19 20.18 13.09
N TYR A 290 -22.06 20.65 13.62
CA TYR A 290 -20.88 20.98 12.83
C TYR A 290 -20.36 19.76 12.04
N GLU A 291 -20.15 18.63 12.70
CA GLU A 291 -19.69 17.37 12.09
C GLU A 291 -20.64 16.90 10.97
N GLU A 292 -21.95 16.85 11.24
CA GLU A 292 -22.94 16.46 10.23
C GLU A 292 -22.91 17.41 9.02
N GLY A 293 -22.78 18.72 9.27
CA GLY A 293 -22.62 19.71 8.20
C GLY A 293 -21.34 19.52 7.40
N TYR A 294 -20.21 19.39 8.10
CA TYR A 294 -18.87 19.22 7.52
C TYR A 294 -18.77 17.95 6.66
N ASN A 295 -19.24 16.80 7.17
CA ASN A 295 -19.17 15.51 6.48
C ASN A 295 -20.05 15.45 5.21
N ASN A 296 -21.11 16.26 5.15
CA ASN A 296 -21.97 16.37 3.97
C ASN A 296 -21.58 17.51 3.02
N ALA A 297 -20.60 18.32 3.38
CA ALA A 297 -20.20 19.49 2.61
C ALA A 297 -19.27 19.12 1.44
N PRO A 298 -19.33 19.85 0.31
CA PRO A 298 -18.33 19.74 -0.75
C PRO A 298 -16.92 20.09 -0.26
N GLU A 299 -15.89 19.62 -0.97
CA GLU A 299 -14.48 19.80 -0.59
C GLU A 299 -14.11 21.26 -0.31
N ARG A 300 -14.51 22.19 -1.20
CA ARG A 300 -14.23 23.62 -1.05
C ARG A 300 -14.83 24.20 0.25
N VAL A 301 -15.98 23.70 0.68
CA VAL A 301 -16.63 24.13 1.92
C VAL A 301 -15.90 23.56 3.13
N ARG A 302 -15.48 22.28 3.08
CA ARG A 302 -14.67 21.68 4.15
C ARG A 302 -13.37 22.44 4.35
N GLN A 303 -12.64 22.72 3.27
CA GLN A 303 -11.41 23.50 3.30
C GLN A 303 -11.62 24.92 3.85
N ALA A 304 -12.72 25.58 3.46
CA ALA A 304 -13.06 26.90 4.00
C ALA A 304 -13.38 26.85 5.50
N LEU A 305 -14.00 25.77 5.98
CA LEU A 305 -14.32 25.57 7.40
C LEU A 305 -13.08 25.24 8.23
N ASP A 306 -12.08 24.56 7.67
CA ASP A 306 -10.81 24.31 8.36
C ASP A 306 -10.05 25.61 8.66
N ASP A 307 -10.17 26.61 7.77
CA ASP A 307 -9.60 27.95 7.94
C ASP A 307 -10.52 28.91 8.74
N SER A 308 -11.73 28.48 9.11
CA SER A 308 -12.77 29.36 9.66
C SER A 308 -12.59 29.64 11.15
N SER A 309 -12.51 30.93 11.51
CA SER A 309 -12.50 31.35 12.92
C SER A 309 -13.79 31.00 13.67
N ASP A 310 -14.92 30.93 12.96
CA ASP A 310 -16.21 30.60 13.55
C ASP A 310 -16.32 29.11 13.85
N ALA A 311 -15.74 28.25 13.00
CA ALA A 311 -15.59 26.83 13.29
C ALA A 311 -14.65 26.60 14.46
N GLN A 312 -13.49 27.26 14.47
CA GLN A 312 -12.54 27.18 15.58
C GLN A 312 -13.19 27.60 16.91
N ALA A 313 -14.00 28.65 16.92
CA ALA A 313 -14.71 29.10 18.11
C ALA A 313 -15.63 28.03 18.71
N LEU A 314 -16.26 27.16 17.90
CA LEU A 314 -17.08 26.05 18.41
C LEU A 314 -16.24 25.04 19.20
N PHE A 315 -15.05 24.72 18.72
CA PHE A 315 -14.11 23.82 19.41
C PHE A 315 -13.55 24.48 20.67
N ASP A 316 -13.17 25.76 20.60
CA ASP A 316 -12.67 26.53 21.75
C ASP A 316 -13.72 26.62 22.87
N GLU A 317 -14.99 26.92 22.53
CA GLU A 317 -16.08 26.98 23.51
C GLU A 317 -16.37 25.61 24.14
N ALA A 318 -16.32 24.54 23.35
CA ALA A 318 -16.47 23.18 23.87
C ALA A 318 -15.32 22.77 24.79
N ALA A 319 -14.08 23.14 24.44
CA ALA A 319 -12.90 22.93 25.25
C ALA A 319 -12.97 23.72 26.57
N GLU A 320 -13.34 25.00 26.53
CA GLU A 320 -13.55 25.83 27.72
C GLU A 320 -14.62 25.24 28.66
N TRP A 321 -15.73 24.75 28.09
CA TRP A 321 -16.78 24.09 28.87
C TRP A 321 -16.30 22.80 29.52
N ALA A 322 -15.53 21.99 28.79
CA ALA A 322 -14.95 20.77 29.34
C ALA A 322 -13.97 21.11 30.48
N ALA A 323 -13.13 22.13 30.28
CA ALA A 323 -12.09 22.58 31.20
C ALA A 323 -12.59 23.32 32.45
N GLU A 324 -13.80 23.88 32.42
CA GLU A 324 -14.40 24.65 33.51
C GLU A 324 -14.18 24.04 34.92
N PRO A 325 -14.41 22.73 35.18
CA PRO A 325 -14.27 22.17 36.52
C PRO A 325 -12.87 22.33 37.11
N MET A 326 -11.81 22.20 36.32
CA MET A 326 -10.42 22.34 36.80
C MET A 326 -9.94 23.79 36.88
N MET A 327 -10.68 24.73 36.30
CA MET A 327 -10.41 26.17 36.38
C MET A 327 -11.14 26.87 37.53
N GLU A 328 -12.06 26.18 38.21
CA GLU A 328 -12.77 26.71 39.38
C GLU A 328 -11.84 26.85 40.61
N GLU A 329 -11.98 27.94 41.37
CA GLU A 329 -11.27 28.10 42.65
C GLU A 329 -11.58 26.93 43.59
N LEU A 330 -10.54 26.26 44.09
CA LEU A 330 -10.68 25.16 45.03
C LEU A 330 -11.11 25.66 46.42
N ASP A 331 -12.27 25.23 46.89
CA ASP A 331 -12.64 25.37 48.29
C ASP A 331 -11.91 24.33 49.15
N GLY A 332 -11.69 24.61 50.45
CA GLY A 332 -10.88 23.75 51.34
C GLY A 332 -11.39 22.31 51.60
N ALA A 333 -12.45 21.87 50.92
CA ALA A 333 -12.95 20.50 50.91
C ALA A 333 -12.78 19.80 49.54
N ASP A 334 -12.44 20.54 48.48
CA ASP A 334 -12.27 20.03 47.13
C ASP A 334 -10.86 19.48 46.93
N MET A 335 -10.77 18.40 46.16
CA MET A 335 -9.50 17.79 45.77
C MET A 335 -9.24 18.13 44.31
N PRO A 336 -8.06 18.67 43.93
CA PRO A 336 -7.69 18.94 42.54
C PRO A 336 -7.99 17.76 41.60
N ALA A 337 -7.73 16.54 42.06
CA ALA A 337 -7.99 15.34 41.28
C ALA A 337 -9.46 15.05 40.98
N ALA A 338 -10.38 15.44 41.87
CA ALA A 338 -11.80 15.27 41.60
C ALA A 338 -12.29 16.22 40.48
N LYS A 339 -11.76 17.45 40.45
CA LYS A 339 -12.07 18.44 39.42
C LYS A 339 -11.46 18.07 38.07
N THR A 340 -10.24 17.54 38.09
CA THR A 340 -9.57 17.04 36.88
C THR A 340 -10.33 15.83 36.31
N LEU A 341 -10.73 14.87 37.15
CA LEU A 341 -11.55 13.73 36.70
C LEU A 341 -12.88 14.19 36.07
N GLN A 342 -13.58 15.14 36.70
CA GLN A 342 -14.81 15.69 36.13
C GLN A 342 -14.58 16.35 34.77
N THR A 343 -13.41 16.94 34.55
CA THR A 343 -13.03 17.50 33.25
C THR A 343 -12.81 16.39 32.22
N MET A 344 -12.11 15.32 32.59
CA MET A 344 -11.91 14.16 31.70
C MET A 344 -13.26 13.51 31.34
N ASP A 345 -14.17 13.35 32.31
CA ASP A 345 -15.52 12.82 32.06
C ASP A 345 -16.32 13.71 31.08
N ARG A 346 -16.16 15.04 31.18
CA ARG A 346 -16.80 15.98 30.23
C ARG A 346 -16.20 15.85 28.84
N LEU A 347 -14.88 15.73 28.74
CA LEU A 347 -14.16 15.60 27.49
C LEU A 347 -14.48 14.27 26.79
N ASP A 348 -14.55 13.17 27.55
CA ASP A 348 -14.99 11.87 27.04
C ASP A 348 -16.43 11.95 26.51
N ALA A 349 -17.34 12.57 27.26
CA ALA A 349 -18.72 12.76 26.81
C ALA A 349 -18.84 13.62 25.54
N LEU A 350 -17.93 14.58 25.31
CA LEU A 350 -17.91 15.36 24.07
C LEU A 350 -17.33 14.57 22.89
N THR A 351 -16.34 13.71 23.14
CA THR A 351 -15.59 13.00 22.09
C THR A 351 -16.18 11.63 21.73
N ASN A 352 -16.99 11.02 22.58
CA ASN A 352 -17.47 9.65 22.40
C ASN A 352 -18.37 9.44 21.18
N ASP A 353 -19.11 10.47 20.75
CA ASP A 353 -20.08 10.39 19.65
C ASP A 353 -19.63 11.19 18.40
N LEU A 354 -18.37 11.65 18.37
CA LEU A 354 -17.78 12.36 17.23
C LEU A 354 -16.88 11.42 16.42
N ASP A 355 -16.73 11.68 15.12
CA ASP A 355 -15.68 11.07 14.32
C ASP A 355 -14.27 11.40 14.87
N PRO A 356 -13.28 10.51 14.65
CA PRO A 356 -11.93 10.69 15.20
C PRO A 356 -11.27 12.03 14.86
N GLU A 357 -11.44 12.55 13.64
CA GLU A 357 -10.83 13.82 13.22
C GLU A 357 -11.45 15.02 13.94
N THR A 358 -12.78 15.07 14.07
CA THR A 358 -13.44 16.10 14.88
C THR A 358 -13.09 15.99 16.36
N ALA A 359 -12.98 14.77 16.90
CA ALA A 359 -12.51 14.56 18.27
C ALA A 359 -11.06 15.02 18.47
N ALA A 360 -10.19 14.81 17.48
CA ALA A 360 -8.81 15.31 17.49
C ALA A 360 -8.77 16.85 17.48
N LYS A 361 -9.60 17.53 16.68
CA LYS A 361 -9.72 19.00 16.69
C LYS A 361 -10.14 19.54 18.08
N LEU A 362 -11.08 18.86 18.76
CA LEU A 362 -11.46 19.24 20.13
C LEU A 362 -10.32 19.02 21.13
N MET A 363 -9.58 17.91 21.01
CA MET A 363 -8.42 17.64 21.85
C MET A 363 -7.31 18.69 21.65
N ASP A 364 -7.09 19.15 20.41
CA ASP A 364 -6.16 20.24 20.08
C ASP A 364 -6.56 21.54 20.80
N ALA A 365 -7.85 21.89 20.75
CA ALA A 365 -8.41 23.05 21.47
C ALA A 365 -8.33 22.91 23.01
N MET A 366 -8.24 21.70 23.54
CA MET A 366 -8.05 21.45 24.98
C MET A 366 -6.61 21.67 25.47
N LEU A 367 -5.60 21.60 24.60
CA LEU A 367 -4.20 21.74 25.01
C LEU A 367 -3.90 23.07 25.72
N PRO A 368 -4.32 24.25 25.21
CA PRO A 368 -4.12 25.51 25.92
C PRO A 368 -4.83 25.56 27.27
N GLN A 369 -5.97 24.87 27.40
CA GLN A 369 -6.72 24.79 28.65
C GLN A 369 -5.96 23.96 29.70
N PHE A 370 -5.33 22.86 29.29
CA PHE A 370 -4.45 22.07 30.17
C PHE A 370 -3.23 22.88 30.62
N GLU A 371 -2.58 23.61 29.72
CA GLU A 371 -1.44 24.47 30.07
C GLU A 371 -1.83 25.55 31.08
N GLN A 372 -2.97 26.20 30.87
CA GLN A 372 -3.48 27.21 31.78
C GLN A 372 -3.86 26.61 33.14
N ALA A 373 -4.52 25.45 33.17
CA ALA A 373 -4.85 24.75 34.41
C ALA A 373 -3.58 24.30 35.17
N GLN A 374 -2.54 23.86 34.46
CA GLN A 374 -1.24 23.52 35.03
C GLN A 374 -0.64 24.69 35.80
N GLN A 375 -0.72 25.91 35.23
CA GLN A 375 -0.24 27.12 35.89
C GLN A 375 -1.17 27.52 37.05
N HIS A 376 -2.49 27.42 36.88
CA HIS A 376 -3.46 27.72 37.93
C HIS A 376 -3.23 26.91 39.21
N PHE A 377 -3.09 25.59 39.10
CA PHE A 377 -2.81 24.73 40.26
C PHE A 377 -1.46 25.05 40.92
N ARG A 378 -0.43 25.42 40.14
CA ARG A 378 0.87 25.83 40.69
C ARG A 378 0.77 27.13 41.50
N ASP A 379 -0.03 28.09 41.03
CA ASP A 379 -0.25 29.35 41.73
C ASP A 379 -1.01 29.13 43.06
N ASP A 380 -1.87 28.12 43.12
CA ASP A 380 -2.57 27.67 44.34
C ASP A 380 -1.71 26.78 45.26
N GLY A 381 -0.46 26.51 44.88
CA GLY A 381 0.53 25.82 45.71
C GLY A 381 0.61 24.31 45.51
N TYR A 382 -0.01 23.78 44.45
CA TYR A 382 0.10 22.39 44.03
C TYR A 382 1.27 22.19 43.04
N GLY A 383 1.58 20.94 42.69
CA GLY A 383 2.63 20.61 41.72
C GLY A 383 2.25 20.85 40.25
N GLY A 384 0.96 21.04 39.98
CA GLY A 384 0.33 21.01 38.66
C GLY A 384 -1.01 20.27 38.74
N ILE A 385 -1.55 19.88 37.60
CA ILE A 385 -2.76 19.05 37.50
C ILE A 385 -2.50 17.68 38.16
N GLU A 386 -3.47 17.22 38.95
CA GLU A 386 -3.46 15.88 39.56
C GLU A 386 -4.55 15.03 38.90
N ILE A 387 -4.27 14.32 37.81
CA ILE A 387 -5.32 13.59 37.06
C ILE A 387 -5.82 12.32 37.76
N GLY A 388 -4.94 11.64 38.52
CA GLY A 388 -5.26 10.37 39.18
C GLY A 388 -5.45 9.20 38.20
N ILE A 389 -5.67 8.00 38.75
CA ILE A 389 -5.79 6.75 37.98
C ILE A 389 -6.97 6.81 37.02
N ASP A 390 -8.18 7.08 37.54
CA ASP A 390 -9.41 7.06 36.75
C ASP A 390 -9.36 8.09 35.60
N GLY A 391 -8.89 9.30 35.89
CA GLY A 391 -8.76 10.34 34.86
C GLY A 391 -7.73 9.98 33.80
N THR A 392 -6.66 9.28 34.16
CA THR A 392 -5.65 8.80 33.20
C THR A 392 -6.24 7.73 32.29
N MET A 393 -7.07 6.83 32.80
CA MET A 393 -7.73 5.82 31.96
C MET A 393 -8.70 6.49 30.97
N THR A 394 -9.52 7.43 31.43
CA THR A 394 -10.42 8.20 30.55
C THR A 394 -9.64 8.96 29.48
N LEU A 395 -8.55 9.64 29.85
CA LEU A 395 -7.71 10.35 28.89
C LEU A 395 -7.06 9.39 27.88
N ASN A 396 -6.66 8.21 28.34
CA ASN A 396 -6.12 7.18 27.48
C ASN A 396 -7.16 6.71 26.45
N ASP A 397 -8.39 6.43 26.87
CA ASP A 397 -9.48 6.02 25.96
C ASP A 397 -9.77 7.10 24.90
N ILE A 398 -9.70 8.39 25.28
CA ILE A 398 -9.85 9.51 24.33
C ILE A 398 -8.68 9.55 23.34
N LEU A 399 -7.44 9.40 23.82
CA LEU A 399 -6.24 9.41 22.97
C LEU A 399 -6.21 8.22 22.01
N ASP A 400 -6.62 7.04 22.47
CA ASP A 400 -6.71 5.84 21.62
C ASP A 400 -7.81 6.00 20.56
N ARG A 401 -8.91 6.70 20.85
CA ARG A 401 -9.98 6.99 19.87
C ARG A 401 -9.49 7.86 18.72
N ILE A 402 -8.49 8.71 18.95
CA ILE A 402 -7.95 9.63 17.93
C ILE A 402 -6.61 9.16 17.36
N ALA A 403 -6.10 7.99 17.76
CA ALA A 403 -4.73 7.55 17.46
C ALA A 403 -4.42 7.45 15.96
N ASP A 404 -5.43 7.10 15.15
CA ASP A 404 -5.30 6.94 13.70
C ASP A 404 -5.49 8.25 12.91
N THR A 405 -5.67 9.39 13.59
CA THR A 405 -5.73 10.71 12.94
C THR A 405 -4.33 11.28 12.70
N GLU A 406 -4.20 12.25 11.78
CA GLU A 406 -2.91 12.90 11.48
C GLU A 406 -2.26 13.50 12.74
N LYS A 407 -3.07 14.06 13.65
CA LYS A 407 -2.62 14.70 14.89
C LYS A 407 -2.63 13.79 16.12
N GLY A 408 -3.19 12.59 16.06
CA GLY A 408 -3.44 11.75 17.24
C GLY A 408 -2.17 11.38 18.01
N SER A 409 -1.13 10.96 17.29
CA SER A 409 0.17 10.60 17.89
C SER A 409 0.89 11.81 18.48
N GLU A 410 0.84 12.97 17.81
CA GLU A 410 1.35 14.24 18.32
C GLU A 410 0.65 14.63 19.63
N MET A 411 -0.68 14.49 19.69
CA MET A 411 -1.47 14.78 20.89
C MET A 411 -1.02 13.96 22.08
N ALA A 412 -0.84 12.65 21.90
CA ALA A 412 -0.38 11.76 22.95
C ALA A 412 1.01 12.15 23.46
N ASN A 413 1.92 12.55 22.55
CA ASN A 413 3.25 13.06 22.89
C ASN A 413 3.18 14.35 23.71
N GLN A 414 2.38 15.32 23.29
CA GLN A 414 2.23 16.58 24.04
C GLN A 414 1.62 16.36 25.42
N VAL A 415 0.61 15.49 25.54
CA VAL A 415 0.04 15.08 26.84
C VAL A 415 1.09 14.42 27.74
N ALA A 416 1.93 13.55 27.17
CA ALA A 416 3.02 12.91 27.89
C ALA A 416 4.09 13.93 28.35
N GLU A 417 4.47 14.88 27.50
CA GLU A 417 5.42 15.94 27.82
C GLU A 417 4.91 16.89 28.92
N MET A 418 3.60 17.19 28.92
CA MET A 418 2.95 17.94 29.99
C MET A 418 2.93 17.19 31.32
N GLY A 419 3.14 15.87 31.30
CA GLY A 419 3.07 15.00 32.48
C GLY A 419 1.65 14.80 32.99
N LEU A 420 0.65 14.87 32.10
CA LEU A 420 -0.78 14.79 32.45
C LEU A 420 -1.25 13.33 32.60
N PHE A 421 -0.63 12.59 33.50
CA PHE A 421 -0.96 11.18 33.75
C PHE A 421 -0.57 10.71 35.16
N ASP A 422 -1.25 9.68 35.65
CA ASP A 422 -0.82 8.87 36.78
C ASP A 422 -0.18 7.58 36.28
N MET A 423 1.07 7.33 36.66
CA MET A 423 1.81 6.13 36.20
C MET A 423 1.17 4.80 36.60
N ASN A 424 0.32 4.73 37.63
CA ASN A 424 -0.45 3.51 37.92
C ASN A 424 -1.66 3.40 36.98
N GLY A 425 -2.25 4.53 36.58
CA GLY A 425 -3.27 4.59 35.53
C GLY A 425 -2.73 4.08 34.20
N VAL A 426 -1.58 4.60 33.75
CA VAL A 426 -0.92 4.14 32.51
C VAL A 426 -0.59 2.65 32.57
N ARG A 427 -0.03 2.15 33.69
CA ARG A 427 0.22 0.71 33.86
C ARG A 427 -1.06 -0.12 33.85
N SER A 428 -2.14 0.39 34.43
CA SER A 428 -3.43 -0.31 34.45
C SER A 428 -4.02 -0.38 33.03
N ALA A 429 -3.96 0.71 32.27
CA ALA A 429 -4.38 0.75 30.87
C ALA A 429 -3.54 -0.19 29.98
N LEU A 430 -2.22 -0.22 30.19
CA LEU A 430 -1.31 -1.15 29.51
C LEU A 430 -1.67 -2.60 29.82
N GLN A 431 -1.85 -2.93 31.09
CA GLN A 431 -2.24 -4.28 31.51
C GLN A 431 -3.62 -4.68 30.96
N GLN A 432 -4.57 -3.75 30.97
CA GLN A 432 -5.90 -3.95 30.42
C GLN A 432 -5.84 -4.23 28.92
N SER A 433 -5.10 -3.42 28.16
CA SER A 433 -4.97 -3.60 26.71
C SER A 433 -4.38 -4.95 26.34
N VAL A 434 -3.29 -5.37 27.00
CA VAL A 434 -2.72 -6.72 26.80
C VAL A 434 -3.73 -7.81 27.12
N SER A 435 -4.49 -7.68 28.21
CA SER A 435 -5.47 -8.69 28.61
C SER A 435 -6.71 -8.75 27.72
N GLU A 436 -7.05 -7.64 27.06
CA GLU A 436 -8.19 -7.52 26.14
C GLU A 436 -7.78 -7.75 24.69
N GLY A 437 -6.49 -8.00 24.41
CA GLY A 437 -5.97 -8.17 23.05
C GLY A 437 -6.04 -6.90 22.20
N LYS A 438 -5.91 -5.74 22.85
CA LYS A 438 -5.95 -4.42 22.22
C LYS A 438 -4.54 -3.87 21.92
N PRO A 439 -4.44 -2.82 21.10
CA PRO A 439 -3.18 -2.14 20.80
C PRO A 439 -2.53 -1.58 22.07
N LEU A 440 -1.22 -1.30 22.03
CA LEU A 440 -0.58 -0.65 23.17
C LEU A 440 -1.16 0.75 23.32
N PRO A 441 -1.48 1.21 24.55
CA PRO A 441 -2.10 2.51 24.71
C PRO A 441 -1.21 3.64 24.19
N SER A 442 -1.79 4.57 23.45
CA SER A 442 -1.07 5.64 22.75
C SER A 442 -0.26 6.50 23.73
N LEU A 443 -0.85 6.77 24.90
CA LEU A 443 -0.16 7.50 25.98
C LEU A 443 1.02 6.71 26.57
N ALA A 444 0.93 5.38 26.63
CA ALA A 444 2.04 4.55 27.10
C ALA A 444 3.22 4.58 26.12
N ILE A 445 2.95 4.56 24.81
CA ILE A 445 3.96 4.71 23.75
C ILE A 445 4.61 6.09 23.77
N ALA A 446 3.79 7.14 23.91
CA ALA A 446 4.27 8.52 24.04
C ALA A 446 5.20 8.68 25.26
N ILE A 447 4.81 8.15 26.42
CA ILE A 447 5.66 8.17 27.62
C ILE A 447 6.93 7.35 27.40
N ALA A 448 6.84 6.18 26.76
CA ALA A 448 8.02 5.35 26.44
C ALA A 448 9.02 6.07 25.54
N SER A 449 8.56 7.02 24.72
CA SER A 449 9.40 7.86 23.85
C SER A 449 10.19 8.94 24.60
N LEU A 450 9.79 9.30 25.83
CA LEU A 450 10.45 10.34 26.61
C LEU A 450 11.84 9.91 27.13
N ASP A 451 12.70 10.90 27.36
CA ASP A 451 13.99 10.70 28.00
C ASP A 451 13.87 10.32 29.48
N GLY A 452 14.72 9.39 29.94
CA GLY A 452 14.85 9.05 31.36
C GLY A 452 13.76 8.11 31.94
N VAL A 453 12.85 7.60 31.11
CA VAL A 453 11.79 6.65 31.51
C VAL A 453 12.12 5.18 31.21
N GLY A 454 13.40 4.84 31.07
CA GLY A 454 13.84 3.51 30.61
C GLY A 454 13.20 2.32 31.35
N SER A 455 12.99 2.41 32.67
CA SER A 455 12.33 1.32 33.41
C SER A 455 10.87 1.09 33.01
N PHE A 456 10.14 2.14 32.62
CA PHE A 456 8.76 2.00 32.15
C PHE A 456 8.71 1.55 30.69
N ARG A 457 9.64 2.00 29.86
CA ARG A 457 9.80 1.49 28.49
C ARG A 457 10.02 -0.02 28.46
N GLU A 458 10.82 -0.55 29.39
CA GLU A 458 10.97 -1.99 29.61
C GLU A 458 9.62 -2.67 29.91
N GLU A 459 8.75 -2.04 30.70
CA GLU A 459 7.40 -2.56 31.00
C GLU A 459 6.52 -2.59 29.74
N VAL A 460 6.58 -1.57 28.88
CA VAL A 460 5.83 -1.51 27.60
C VAL A 460 6.27 -2.61 26.64
N ILE A 461 7.57 -2.82 26.47
CA ILE A 461 8.06 -3.91 25.60
C ILE A 461 7.73 -5.28 26.18
N SER A 462 7.86 -5.42 27.52
CA SER A 462 7.48 -6.66 28.20
C SER A 462 5.98 -6.96 28.09
N ALA A 463 5.13 -5.93 27.94
CA ALA A 463 3.70 -6.08 27.72
C ALA A 463 3.40 -6.70 26.34
N ALA A 464 4.10 -6.25 25.28
CA ALA A 464 4.01 -6.88 23.96
C ALA A 464 4.56 -8.32 23.96
N GLU A 465 5.69 -8.56 24.63
CA GLU A 465 6.23 -9.92 24.81
C GLU A 465 5.26 -10.82 25.60
N GLN A 466 4.59 -10.28 26.62
CA GLN A 466 3.59 -11.03 27.38
C GLN A 466 2.36 -11.35 26.53
N PHE A 467 1.92 -10.42 25.69
CA PHE A 467 0.82 -10.65 24.74
C PHE A 467 1.15 -11.80 23.79
N ARG A 468 2.36 -11.79 23.22
CA ARG A 468 2.89 -12.90 22.42
C ARG A 468 2.91 -14.22 23.21
N ASP A 469 3.60 -14.23 24.35
CA ASP A 469 3.90 -15.48 25.06
C ASP A 469 2.67 -16.10 25.72
N SER A 470 1.74 -15.28 26.19
CA SER A 470 0.55 -15.74 26.92
C SER A 470 -0.69 -15.79 26.03
N THR A 471 -1.08 -14.69 25.39
CA THR A 471 -2.33 -14.65 24.62
C THR A 471 -2.20 -15.49 23.35
N ILE A 472 -1.23 -15.16 22.48
CA ILE A 472 -1.00 -15.91 21.24
C ILE A 472 -0.52 -17.33 21.56
N GLY A 473 0.32 -17.50 22.58
CA GLY A 473 0.76 -18.81 23.07
C GLY A 473 -0.40 -19.74 23.44
N ASP A 474 -1.30 -19.29 24.33
CA ASP A 474 -2.45 -20.08 24.78
C ASP A 474 -3.45 -20.35 23.65
N GLN A 475 -3.73 -19.35 22.79
CA GLN A 475 -4.60 -19.52 21.62
C GLN A 475 -4.03 -20.51 20.62
N SER A 476 -2.72 -20.45 20.36
CA SER A 476 -2.03 -21.39 19.49
C SER A 476 -2.07 -22.80 20.06
N GLU A 477 -1.82 -22.97 21.37
CA GLU A 477 -1.94 -24.27 22.04
C GLU A 477 -3.38 -24.85 21.93
N ALA A 478 -4.40 -24.01 22.13
CA ALA A 478 -5.80 -24.42 21.97
C ALA A 478 -6.13 -24.83 20.53
N TYR A 479 -5.68 -24.04 19.56
CA TYR A 479 -5.82 -24.32 18.13
C TYR A 479 -5.13 -25.63 17.71
N TYR A 480 -3.89 -25.84 18.14
CA TYR A 480 -3.17 -27.10 17.88
C TYR A 480 -3.84 -28.28 18.57
N GLY A 481 -4.29 -28.12 19.83
CA GLY A 481 -5.00 -29.15 20.57
C GLY A 481 -6.30 -29.58 19.88
N HIS A 482 -7.04 -28.64 19.29
CA HIS A 482 -8.27 -28.93 18.55
C HIS A 482 -8.04 -29.75 17.28
N LEU A 483 -6.87 -29.57 16.66
CA LEU A 483 -6.47 -30.23 15.41
C LEU A 483 -5.58 -31.46 15.62
N GLU A 484 -5.21 -31.75 16.86
CA GLU A 484 -4.25 -32.81 17.22
C GLU A 484 -4.67 -34.17 16.67
N GLU A 485 -5.92 -34.58 16.92
CA GLU A 485 -6.43 -35.88 16.46
C GLU A 485 -6.48 -35.94 14.93
N LEU A 486 -6.87 -34.86 14.25
CA LEU A 486 -6.91 -34.83 12.79
C LEU A 486 -5.51 -34.87 12.17
N SER A 487 -4.55 -34.14 12.74
CA SER A 487 -3.13 -34.21 12.37
C SER A 487 -2.57 -35.62 12.59
N TYR A 488 -2.97 -36.27 13.69
CA TYR A 488 -2.64 -37.66 13.96
C TYR A 488 -3.19 -38.61 12.88
N LEU A 489 -4.43 -38.41 12.43
CA LEU A 489 -5.05 -39.21 11.38
C LEU A 489 -4.36 -39.03 10.03
N ILE A 490 -4.14 -37.78 9.62
CA ILE A 490 -3.50 -37.42 8.35
C ILE A 490 -2.06 -37.97 8.31
N SER A 491 -1.28 -37.80 9.37
CA SER A 491 0.09 -38.35 9.43
C SER A 491 0.14 -39.88 9.45
N SER A 492 -0.90 -40.55 9.96
CA SER A 492 -0.99 -42.01 9.99
C SER A 492 -1.39 -42.62 8.65
N GLY A 493 -2.40 -42.05 7.99
CA GLY A 493 -3.06 -42.63 6.83
C GLY A 493 -2.82 -41.93 5.50
N GLY A 494 -2.48 -40.64 5.54
CA GLY A 494 -2.36 -39.80 4.35
C GLY A 494 -1.42 -40.34 3.28
N PRO A 495 -0.22 -40.83 3.60
CA PRO A 495 0.70 -41.37 2.59
C PRO A 495 0.17 -42.60 1.83
N ALA A 496 -0.83 -43.31 2.36
CA ALA A 496 -1.46 -44.47 1.71
C ALA A 496 -2.71 -44.11 0.89
N MET A 497 -3.10 -42.83 0.90
CA MET A 497 -4.29 -42.33 0.24
C MET A 497 -3.92 -41.48 -0.98
N THR A 498 -4.73 -41.54 -2.02
CA THR A 498 -4.78 -40.47 -3.02
C THR A 498 -5.32 -39.19 -2.40
N GLN A 499 -5.13 -38.05 -3.08
CA GLN A 499 -5.65 -36.76 -2.64
C GLN A 499 -7.17 -36.79 -2.40
N GLU A 500 -7.95 -37.34 -3.34
CA GLU A 500 -9.42 -37.47 -3.23
C GLU A 500 -9.85 -38.39 -2.07
N GLN A 501 -9.08 -39.46 -1.81
CA GLN A 501 -9.36 -40.36 -0.68
C GLN A 501 -9.10 -39.68 0.66
N LEU A 502 -8.02 -38.92 0.76
CA LEU A 502 -7.66 -38.22 1.98
C LEU A 502 -8.60 -37.04 2.24
N GLU A 503 -9.09 -36.37 1.19
CA GLU A 503 -10.18 -35.38 1.28
C GLU A 503 -11.42 -35.99 1.92
N THR A 504 -11.89 -37.09 1.33
CA THR A 504 -13.08 -37.79 1.83
C THR A 504 -12.88 -38.27 3.27
N ALA A 505 -11.67 -38.71 3.63
CA ALA A 505 -11.36 -39.19 4.98
C ALA A 505 -11.42 -38.07 6.02
N ILE A 506 -10.92 -36.88 5.68
CA ILE A 506 -11.02 -35.70 6.54
C ILE A 506 -12.49 -35.30 6.62
N GLU A 507 -13.23 -35.26 5.49
CA GLU A 507 -14.68 -35.02 5.38
C GLU A 507 -15.50 -35.83 6.37
N ASP A 508 -15.38 -37.14 6.26
CA ASP A 508 -16.07 -38.06 7.15
C ASP A 508 -15.63 -37.90 8.61
N TYR A 509 -14.37 -37.53 8.87
CA TYR A 509 -13.90 -37.27 10.25
C TYR A 509 -14.62 -36.06 10.87
N ILE A 510 -14.64 -34.90 10.24
CA ILE A 510 -15.27 -33.71 10.83
C ILE A 510 -16.79 -33.89 10.87
N ASP A 511 -17.41 -34.49 9.84
CA ASP A 511 -18.83 -34.85 9.86
C ASP A 511 -19.16 -35.77 11.06
N SER A 512 -18.23 -36.66 11.43
CA SER A 512 -18.37 -37.50 12.62
C SER A 512 -18.25 -36.74 13.95
N LYS A 513 -17.55 -35.60 13.97
CA LYS A 513 -17.46 -34.71 15.15
C LYS A 513 -18.68 -33.80 15.29
N GLY A 514 -19.33 -33.47 14.17
CA GLY A 514 -20.52 -32.62 14.09
C GLY A 514 -20.20 -31.13 14.03
N ASP A 515 -21.22 -30.33 13.70
CA ASP A 515 -21.10 -28.89 13.36
C ASP A 515 -20.32 -28.06 14.40
N GLY A 516 -20.48 -28.35 15.69
CA GLY A 516 -19.80 -27.60 16.78
C GLY A 516 -18.27 -27.68 16.73
N TRP A 517 -17.69 -28.76 16.16
CA TRP A 517 -16.23 -28.84 15.99
C TRP A 517 -15.72 -27.82 14.97
N SER A 518 -16.51 -27.55 13.92
CA SER A 518 -16.13 -26.57 12.88
C SER A 518 -16.30 -25.15 13.39
N GLU A 519 -17.37 -24.87 14.14
CA GLU A 519 -17.58 -23.57 14.81
C GLU A 519 -16.45 -23.27 15.81
N ASP A 520 -16.04 -24.26 16.62
CA ASP A 520 -14.93 -24.10 17.56
C ASP A 520 -13.60 -23.83 16.84
N LEU A 521 -13.34 -24.49 15.71
CA LEU A 521 -12.14 -24.24 14.89
C LEU A 521 -12.14 -22.85 14.27
N GLU A 522 -13.29 -22.39 13.77
CA GLU A 522 -13.44 -21.05 13.20
C GLU A 522 -13.17 -19.97 14.24
N GLY A 523 -13.75 -20.11 15.45
CA GLY A 523 -13.50 -19.19 16.56
C GLY A 523 -12.04 -19.15 16.99
N LEU A 524 -11.36 -20.30 17.07
CA LEU A 524 -9.93 -20.36 17.39
C LEU A 524 -9.05 -19.67 16.33
N ARG A 525 -9.48 -19.68 15.06
CA ARG A 525 -8.76 -18.99 13.97
C ARG A 525 -9.01 -17.48 14.01
N GLU A 526 -10.24 -17.06 14.24
CA GLU A 526 -10.60 -15.65 14.41
C GLU A 526 -9.80 -15.04 15.57
N ASP A 527 -9.77 -15.71 16.72
CA ASP A 527 -8.97 -15.31 17.89
C ASP A 527 -7.46 -15.14 17.55
N LEU A 528 -6.89 -16.06 16.75
CA LEU A 528 -5.50 -16.00 16.28
C LEU A 528 -5.28 -14.90 15.24
N ALA A 529 -6.23 -14.67 14.33
CA ALA A 529 -6.17 -13.63 13.33
C ALA A 529 -6.19 -12.24 13.98
N ASP A 530 -7.15 -12.02 14.90
CA ASP A 530 -7.27 -10.79 15.66
C ASP A 530 -5.99 -10.52 16.47
N SER A 531 -5.48 -11.54 17.16
CA SER A 531 -4.26 -11.38 17.95
C SER A 531 -3.01 -11.19 17.10
N GLY A 532 -2.96 -11.79 15.90
CA GLY A 532 -1.91 -11.55 14.92
C GLY A 532 -1.94 -10.12 14.38
N ALA A 533 -3.12 -9.58 14.09
CA ALA A 533 -3.30 -8.18 13.70
C ALA A 533 -2.85 -7.23 14.82
N THR A 534 -3.30 -7.47 16.05
CA THR A 534 -2.87 -6.70 17.23
C THR A 534 -1.36 -6.77 17.45
N LEU A 535 -0.73 -7.94 17.23
CA LEU A 535 0.73 -8.06 17.35
C LEU A 535 1.46 -7.20 16.30
N LEU A 536 0.97 -7.17 15.05
CA LEU A 536 1.52 -6.30 14.01
C LEU A 536 1.39 -4.83 14.42
N GLU A 537 0.27 -4.43 15.01
CA GLU A 537 0.08 -3.07 15.53
C GLU A 537 1.03 -2.75 16.69
N HIS A 538 1.22 -3.67 17.65
CA HIS A 538 2.20 -3.51 18.72
C HIS A 538 3.61 -3.31 18.15
N ILE A 539 3.98 -4.10 17.15
CA ILE A 539 5.26 -3.98 16.45
C ILE A 539 5.38 -2.60 15.79
N GLN A 540 4.38 -2.16 15.03
CA GLN A 540 4.39 -0.84 14.38
C GLN A 540 4.51 0.31 15.40
N GLN A 541 3.77 0.25 16.50
CA GLN A 541 3.83 1.24 17.59
C GLN A 541 5.21 1.26 18.28
N LEU A 542 5.90 0.12 18.35
CA LEU A 542 7.26 0.04 18.87
C LEU A 542 8.30 0.50 17.84
N GLN A 543 8.06 0.29 16.54
CA GLN A 543 8.91 0.81 15.46
C GLN A 543 8.82 2.34 15.35
N SER A 544 7.69 2.95 15.76
CA SER A 544 7.53 4.40 15.79
C SER A 544 8.26 5.10 16.96
N LEU A 545 8.91 4.35 17.85
CA LEU A 545 9.75 4.94 18.89
C LEU A 545 10.94 5.69 18.25
N PRO A 546 11.45 6.77 18.88
CA PRO A 546 12.62 7.50 18.39
C PRO A 546 13.81 6.57 18.12
N ASP A 547 14.51 6.76 16.99
CA ASP A 547 15.59 5.87 16.51
C ASP A 547 16.66 5.56 17.57
N GLU A 548 17.07 6.55 18.37
CA GLU A 548 18.07 6.38 19.44
C GLU A 548 17.60 5.42 20.52
N VAL A 549 16.29 5.37 20.76
CA VAL A 549 15.64 4.48 21.72
C VAL A 549 15.34 3.14 21.08
N ARG A 550 14.68 3.13 19.92
CA ARG A 550 14.29 1.91 19.21
C ARG A 550 15.46 0.97 18.98
N SER A 551 16.61 1.51 18.57
CA SER A 551 17.82 0.73 18.32
C SER A 551 18.37 -0.02 19.54
N GLU A 552 18.08 0.42 20.78
CA GLU A 552 18.42 -0.31 22.01
C GLU A 552 17.58 -1.58 22.19
N TYR A 553 16.38 -1.60 21.60
CA TYR A 553 15.37 -2.63 21.77
C TYR A 553 15.07 -3.44 20.51
N GLN A 554 15.74 -3.15 19.38
CA GLN A 554 15.47 -3.77 18.08
C GLN A 554 15.43 -5.30 18.16
N ASP A 555 16.45 -5.95 18.77
CA ASP A 555 16.50 -7.41 18.89
C ASP A 555 15.27 -8.00 19.61
N ARG A 556 14.65 -7.24 20.53
CA ARG A 556 13.42 -7.67 21.22
C ARG A 556 12.17 -7.43 20.39
N ILE A 557 12.13 -6.32 19.66
CA ILE A 557 11.03 -6.01 18.74
C ILE A 557 11.01 -7.03 17.59
N ASP A 558 12.17 -7.33 16.98
CA ASP A 558 12.33 -8.40 15.99
C ASP A 558 11.92 -9.75 16.59
N GLY A 559 12.30 -10.00 17.85
CA GLY A 559 11.90 -11.19 18.59
C GLY A 559 10.39 -11.36 18.79
N LEU A 560 9.57 -10.32 18.63
CA LEU A 560 8.11 -10.43 18.72
C LEU A 560 7.53 -11.26 17.57
N ILE A 561 8.14 -11.19 16.39
CA ILE A 561 7.66 -11.88 15.18
C ILE A 561 8.45 -13.16 14.86
N ASP A 562 9.67 -13.30 15.39
CA ASP A 562 10.52 -14.50 15.20
C ASP A 562 10.00 -15.77 15.93
N ASP A 563 8.94 -15.66 16.74
CA ASP A 563 8.32 -16.79 17.42
C ASP A 563 7.36 -17.57 16.51
N PRO A 564 7.40 -18.92 16.45
CA PRO A 564 6.52 -19.70 15.59
C PRO A 564 5.01 -19.45 15.81
N ASN A 565 4.57 -19.19 17.04
CA ASN A 565 3.16 -18.91 17.30
C ASN A 565 2.78 -17.49 16.84
N SER A 566 3.69 -16.52 16.97
CA SER A 566 3.53 -15.21 16.33
C SER A 566 3.41 -15.31 14.82
N GLN A 567 4.28 -16.10 14.17
CA GLN A 567 4.24 -16.29 12.72
C GLN A 567 2.93 -16.94 12.28
N LEU A 568 2.43 -17.92 13.05
CA LEU A 568 1.09 -18.48 12.85
C LEU A 568 0.01 -17.39 12.94
N ALA A 569 -0.05 -16.65 14.04
CA ALA A 569 -1.06 -15.63 14.27
C ALA A 569 -1.04 -14.56 13.17
N VAL A 570 0.14 -14.02 12.85
CA VAL A 570 0.31 -13.02 11.79
C VAL A 570 -0.05 -13.58 10.42
N SER A 571 0.38 -14.80 10.09
CA SER A 571 0.00 -15.41 8.81
C SER A 571 -1.51 -15.61 8.70
N THR A 572 -2.18 -15.91 9.81
CA THR A 572 -3.65 -16.06 9.88
C THR A 572 -4.31 -14.69 9.72
N ALA A 573 -3.80 -13.66 10.40
CA ALA A 573 -4.27 -12.28 10.28
C ALA A 573 -4.20 -11.76 8.85
N LEU A 574 -3.06 -11.92 8.16
CA LEU A 574 -2.88 -11.50 6.77
C LEU A 574 -3.86 -12.13 5.79
N GLN A 575 -4.47 -13.26 6.15
CA GLN A 575 -5.39 -13.99 5.29
C GLN A 575 -6.85 -13.70 5.61
N GLU A 576 -7.19 -13.60 6.89
CA GLU A 576 -8.56 -13.36 7.34
C GLU A 576 -8.93 -11.87 7.29
N ASN A 577 -7.95 -10.97 7.40
CA ASN A 577 -8.14 -9.52 7.51
C ASN A 577 -7.57 -8.81 6.26
N PRO A 578 -8.30 -8.78 5.12
CA PRO A 578 -7.81 -8.22 3.86
C PRO A 578 -7.47 -6.73 3.94
N GLU A 579 -8.12 -5.98 4.83
CA GLU A 579 -7.83 -4.58 5.11
C GLU A 579 -6.39 -4.33 5.57
N LEU A 580 -5.71 -5.30 6.21
CA LEU A 580 -4.32 -5.17 6.63
C LEU A 580 -3.36 -4.98 5.46
N VAL A 581 -3.72 -5.50 4.28
CA VAL A 581 -2.85 -5.53 3.10
C VAL A 581 -3.37 -4.66 1.95
N ARG A 582 -4.51 -3.97 2.13
CA ARG A 582 -5.13 -3.14 1.10
C ARG A 582 -4.55 -1.74 1.10
N GLY A 583 -4.23 -1.21 -0.09
CA GLY A 583 -3.85 0.19 -0.30
C GLY A 583 -2.68 0.62 0.59
N GLU A 584 -2.82 1.80 1.22
CA GLU A 584 -1.80 2.42 2.06
C GLU A 584 -1.44 1.58 3.30
N ALA A 585 -2.41 0.90 3.92
CA ALA A 585 -2.16 -0.01 5.03
C ALA A 585 -1.22 -1.14 4.62
N GLY A 586 -1.44 -1.71 3.43
CA GLY A 586 -0.57 -2.73 2.86
C GLY A 586 0.84 -2.21 2.55
N ASP A 587 0.97 -1.00 2.01
CA ASP A 587 2.27 -0.39 1.74
C ASP A 587 3.06 -0.15 3.04
N LYS A 588 2.41 0.35 4.10
CA LYS A 588 3.00 0.52 5.44
C LYS A 588 3.42 -0.81 6.06
N LEU A 589 2.63 -1.86 5.86
CA LEU A 589 2.96 -3.20 6.34
C LEU A 589 4.18 -3.79 5.61
N VAL A 590 4.31 -3.55 4.30
CA VAL A 590 5.50 -3.91 3.51
C VAL A 590 6.75 -3.18 4.03
N GLU A 591 6.64 -1.90 4.36
CA GLU A 591 7.72 -1.14 5.00
C GLU A 591 8.11 -1.76 6.35
N THR A 592 7.12 -2.02 7.21
CA THR A 592 7.33 -2.65 8.53
C THR A 592 8.08 -3.99 8.41
N PHE A 593 7.70 -4.85 7.46
CA PHE A 593 8.37 -6.14 7.25
C PHE A 593 9.83 -5.96 6.79
N ASN A 594 10.09 -4.98 5.93
CA ASN A 594 11.45 -4.66 5.50
C ASN A 594 12.33 -4.18 6.67
N GLU A 595 11.78 -3.38 7.58
CA GLU A 595 12.45 -2.90 8.79
C GLU A 595 12.81 -4.02 9.76
N LEU A 596 11.90 -4.98 9.93
CA LEU A 596 12.11 -6.22 10.71
C LEU A 596 13.09 -7.20 10.02
N GLY A 597 13.50 -6.90 8.78
CA GLY A 597 14.37 -7.78 8.01
C GLY A 597 13.68 -9.01 7.40
N ILE A 598 12.35 -9.09 7.49
CA ILE A 598 11.51 -10.12 6.85
C ILE A 598 11.46 -9.84 5.35
N LYS A 599 12.22 -10.59 4.56
CA LYS A 599 12.34 -10.40 3.10
C LYS A 599 12.84 -11.65 2.39
N GLY A 600 12.67 -11.68 1.08
CA GLY A 600 13.21 -12.72 0.22
C GLY A 600 12.56 -14.07 0.53
N GLU A 601 13.36 -15.04 0.95
CA GLU A 601 12.87 -16.42 1.17
C GLU A 601 12.12 -16.61 2.50
N ASP A 602 11.94 -15.54 3.28
CA ASP A 602 11.19 -15.59 4.53
C ASP A 602 9.71 -16.00 4.27
N PRO A 603 9.19 -17.04 4.97
CA PRO A 603 7.80 -17.48 4.80
C PRO A 603 6.75 -16.39 5.04
N LEU A 604 6.99 -15.46 5.96
CA LEU A 604 6.08 -14.34 6.21
C LEU A 604 6.12 -13.33 5.07
N ALA A 605 7.28 -13.06 4.47
CA ALA A 605 7.37 -12.21 3.28
C ALA A 605 6.55 -12.80 2.12
N VAL A 606 6.61 -14.12 1.94
CA VAL A 606 5.85 -14.85 0.93
C VAL A 606 4.34 -14.76 1.20
N THR A 607 3.93 -14.93 2.46
CA THR A 607 2.54 -14.80 2.89
C THR A 607 2.00 -13.39 2.65
N LEU A 608 2.74 -12.36 3.07
CA LEU A 608 2.36 -10.95 2.87
C LEU A 608 2.22 -10.61 1.38
N VAL A 609 3.17 -11.01 0.53
CA VAL A 609 3.08 -10.77 -0.92
C VAL A 609 1.86 -11.47 -1.52
N GLY A 610 1.56 -12.69 -1.08
CA GLY A 610 0.36 -13.43 -1.49
C GLY A 610 -0.93 -12.68 -1.16
N ALA A 611 -1.06 -12.22 0.09
CA ALA A 611 -2.19 -11.44 0.57
C ALA A 611 -2.30 -10.08 -0.15
N TYR A 612 -1.20 -9.37 -0.29
CA TYR A 612 -1.11 -8.08 -0.98
C TYR A 612 -1.56 -8.18 -2.44
N LEU A 613 -1.09 -9.20 -3.17
CA LEU A 613 -1.51 -9.46 -4.55
C LEU A 613 -2.97 -9.88 -4.63
N ASN A 614 -3.46 -10.68 -3.68
CA ASN A 614 -4.86 -11.07 -3.66
C ASN A 614 -5.77 -9.85 -3.54
N GLU A 615 -5.42 -8.90 -2.68
CA GLU A 615 -6.26 -7.75 -2.40
C GLU A 615 -6.11 -6.63 -3.44
N ASN A 616 -4.88 -6.21 -3.72
CA ASN A 616 -4.63 -5.05 -4.59
C ASN A 616 -4.64 -5.39 -6.09
N VAL A 617 -4.43 -6.66 -6.45
CA VAL A 617 -4.44 -7.10 -7.85
C VAL A 617 -5.64 -8.00 -8.15
N LEU A 618 -5.87 -9.06 -7.38
CA LEU A 618 -6.93 -10.00 -7.72
C LEU A 618 -8.32 -9.46 -7.39
N GLY A 619 -8.49 -8.70 -6.31
CA GLY A 619 -9.73 -8.03 -5.94
C GLY A 619 -10.34 -7.21 -7.10
N SER A 620 -9.51 -6.45 -7.82
CA SER A 620 -9.93 -5.67 -8.99
C SER A 620 -10.19 -6.51 -10.26
N THR A 621 -9.82 -7.80 -10.26
CA THR A 621 -9.94 -8.69 -11.42
C THR A 621 -11.00 -9.79 -11.24
N GLN A 622 -11.65 -9.88 -10.07
CA GLN A 622 -12.69 -10.90 -9.80
C GLN A 622 -13.86 -10.82 -10.80
N ASP A 623 -14.26 -9.59 -11.13
CA ASP A 623 -15.33 -9.32 -12.09
C ASP A 623 -14.82 -8.93 -13.49
N LEU A 624 -13.53 -9.21 -13.77
CA LEU A 624 -12.93 -8.89 -15.06
C LEU A 624 -13.70 -9.56 -16.19
N ASP A 625 -14.18 -8.78 -17.15
CA ASP A 625 -14.83 -9.25 -18.38
C ASP A 625 -13.97 -8.86 -19.58
N PHE A 626 -13.44 -9.85 -20.30
CA PHE A 626 -12.63 -9.58 -21.49
C PHE A 626 -13.41 -9.02 -22.67
N THR A 627 -14.74 -8.94 -22.61
CA THR A 627 -15.56 -8.24 -23.61
C THR A 627 -15.73 -6.75 -23.30
N ASP A 628 -15.37 -6.31 -22.09
CA ASP A 628 -15.47 -4.93 -21.63
C ASP A 628 -14.10 -4.23 -21.69
N ALA A 629 -14.04 -3.11 -22.42
CA ALA A 629 -12.80 -2.35 -22.58
C ALA A 629 -12.40 -1.60 -21.30
N ASP A 630 -13.38 -1.10 -20.55
CA ASP A 630 -13.15 -0.27 -19.37
C ASP A 630 -12.69 -1.18 -18.22
N ALA A 631 -13.37 -2.30 -17.98
CA ALA A 631 -12.97 -3.29 -16.97
C ALA A 631 -11.54 -3.84 -17.21
N MET A 632 -11.13 -4.03 -18.46
CA MET A 632 -9.76 -4.43 -18.80
C MET A 632 -8.74 -3.31 -18.64
N ALA A 633 -9.13 -2.05 -18.82
CA ALA A 633 -8.25 -0.91 -18.58
C ALA A 633 -8.04 -0.73 -17.06
N ASP A 634 -9.12 -0.79 -16.29
CA ASP A 634 -9.10 -0.70 -14.83
C ASP A 634 -8.24 -1.80 -14.21
N ALA A 635 -8.41 -3.05 -14.66
CA ALA A 635 -7.60 -4.18 -14.19
C ALA A 635 -6.11 -4.04 -14.52
N ARG A 636 -5.74 -3.41 -15.66
CA ARG A 636 -4.33 -3.11 -15.95
C ARG A 636 -3.79 -2.01 -15.06
N SER A 637 -4.58 -0.94 -14.85
CA SER A 637 -4.19 0.15 -13.94
C SER A 637 -3.95 -0.41 -12.55
N ALA A 638 -4.86 -1.22 -12.01
CA ALA A 638 -4.69 -1.82 -10.69
C ALA A 638 -3.42 -2.68 -10.57
N ILE A 639 -3.07 -3.48 -11.59
CA ILE A 639 -1.80 -4.24 -11.61
C ILE A 639 -0.59 -3.29 -11.62
N GLU A 640 -0.65 -2.24 -12.43
CA GLU A 640 0.44 -1.28 -12.56
C GLU A 640 0.60 -0.43 -11.30
N ASP A 641 -0.50 0.01 -10.68
CA ASP A 641 -0.53 0.81 -9.44
C ASP A 641 -0.05 -0.01 -8.24
N ALA A 642 -0.40 -1.29 -8.18
CA ALA A 642 0.01 -2.18 -7.08
C ALA A 642 1.49 -2.60 -7.15
N LEU A 643 2.11 -2.63 -8.33
CA LEU A 643 3.45 -3.23 -8.51
C LEU A 643 4.50 -2.27 -9.07
N SER A 644 4.10 -1.31 -9.91
CA SER A 644 5.06 -0.42 -10.55
C SER A 644 5.52 0.68 -9.60
N ASN A 645 6.82 0.98 -9.62
CA ASN A 645 7.44 2.03 -8.81
C ASN A 645 7.24 1.84 -7.30
N LYS A 646 7.18 0.58 -6.83
CA LYS A 646 7.12 0.19 -5.41
C LYS A 646 8.49 -0.35 -4.93
N PRO A 647 9.47 0.50 -4.60
CA PRO A 647 10.81 0.05 -4.19
C PRO A 647 10.82 -0.79 -2.92
N GLU A 648 9.91 -0.51 -1.97
CA GLU A 648 9.76 -1.25 -0.71
C GLU A 648 9.23 -2.67 -0.97
N LEU A 649 8.24 -2.82 -1.85
CA LEU A 649 7.76 -4.14 -2.28
C LEU A 649 8.85 -4.92 -3.03
N ALA A 650 9.65 -4.24 -3.86
CA ALA A 650 10.79 -4.87 -4.52
C ALA A 650 11.84 -5.35 -3.50
N GLN A 651 12.08 -4.56 -2.44
CA GLN A 651 12.97 -4.92 -1.34
C GLN A 651 12.45 -6.14 -0.56
N LEU A 652 11.15 -6.19 -0.26
CA LEU A 652 10.49 -7.32 0.40
C LEU A 652 10.67 -8.61 -0.40
N LEU A 653 10.54 -8.51 -1.72
CA LEU A 653 10.73 -9.62 -2.66
C LEU A 653 12.21 -10.02 -2.85
N GLY A 654 13.15 -9.18 -2.39
CA GLY A 654 14.58 -9.35 -2.65
C GLY A 654 14.97 -9.16 -4.13
N VAL A 655 14.21 -8.36 -4.88
CA VAL A 655 14.43 -8.06 -6.31
C VAL A 655 14.71 -6.57 -6.55
N SER A 656 15.09 -6.20 -7.77
CA SER A 656 15.22 -4.79 -8.14
C SER A 656 13.87 -4.18 -8.50
N THR A 657 13.67 -2.88 -8.26
CA THR A 657 12.44 -2.15 -8.69
C THR A 657 12.22 -2.26 -10.19
N SER A 658 13.31 -2.31 -10.98
CA SER A 658 13.21 -2.53 -12.43
C SER A 658 12.69 -3.92 -12.78
N ASP A 659 13.05 -4.96 -12.01
CA ASP A 659 12.52 -6.30 -12.21
C ASP A 659 11.05 -6.38 -11.79
N LEU A 660 10.66 -5.69 -10.71
CA LEU A 660 9.27 -5.61 -10.27
C LEU A 660 8.39 -4.87 -11.30
N ASN A 661 8.85 -3.74 -11.84
CA ASN A 661 8.16 -3.02 -12.92
C ASN A 661 8.00 -3.91 -14.18
N GLU A 662 8.98 -4.75 -14.46
CA GLU A 662 8.88 -5.72 -15.56
C GLU A 662 7.85 -6.81 -15.24
N VAL A 663 7.78 -7.32 -14.00
CA VAL A 663 6.73 -8.24 -13.56
C VAL A 663 5.34 -7.61 -13.68
N ALA A 664 5.18 -6.35 -13.27
CA ALA A 664 3.94 -5.59 -13.45
C ALA A 664 3.51 -5.54 -14.93
N THR A 665 4.45 -5.21 -15.81
CA THR A 665 4.25 -5.19 -17.27
C THR A 665 3.89 -6.57 -17.82
N LEU A 666 4.51 -7.64 -17.29
CA LEU A 666 4.24 -9.01 -17.73
C LEU A 666 2.85 -9.48 -17.30
N LEU A 667 2.41 -9.11 -16.09
CA LEU A 667 1.09 -9.41 -15.55
C LEU A 667 -0.01 -8.60 -16.26
N SER A 668 0.18 -7.30 -16.43
CA SER A 668 -0.78 -6.46 -17.16
C SER A 668 -0.89 -6.89 -18.64
N GLY A 669 0.21 -7.39 -19.21
CA GLY A 669 0.28 -7.97 -20.56
C GLY A 669 -0.47 -9.28 -20.75
N VAL A 670 -0.93 -9.92 -19.67
CA VAL A 670 -1.81 -11.10 -19.73
C VAL A 670 -3.22 -10.70 -20.19
N ILE A 671 -3.67 -9.50 -19.82
CA ILE A 671 -4.97 -8.94 -20.21
C ILE A 671 -4.91 -8.49 -21.68
N PRO A 672 -5.79 -8.98 -22.57
CA PRO A 672 -5.73 -8.69 -24.00
C PRO A 672 -5.97 -7.22 -24.33
N SER A 673 -5.09 -6.59 -25.14
CA SER A 673 -5.09 -5.15 -25.44
C SER A 673 -6.35 -4.61 -26.14
N GLU A 674 -7.26 -5.48 -26.56
CA GLU A 674 -8.53 -5.14 -27.19
C GLU A 674 -9.63 -6.09 -26.69
N PRO A 675 -10.88 -5.61 -26.50
CA PRO A 675 -11.96 -6.45 -26.04
C PRO A 675 -12.27 -7.59 -27.00
N LEU A 676 -12.73 -8.71 -26.44
CA LEU A 676 -13.23 -9.84 -27.19
C LEU A 676 -14.52 -9.43 -27.91
N PRO A 677 -14.59 -9.56 -29.24
CA PRO A 677 -15.81 -9.25 -29.99
C PRO A 677 -16.89 -10.30 -29.71
N ASP A 678 -18.16 -9.86 -29.68
CA ASP A 678 -19.33 -10.75 -29.61
C ASP A 678 -19.30 -11.80 -30.75
N GLY A 679 -18.92 -13.05 -30.42
CA GLY A 679 -19.12 -14.22 -31.28
C GLY A 679 -18.02 -14.60 -32.28
N ASP A 680 -16.75 -14.23 -32.10
CA ASP A 680 -15.61 -14.83 -32.86
C ASP A 680 -14.70 -15.69 -31.94
N ASP A 681 -15.08 -16.96 -31.81
CA ASP A 681 -14.87 -17.82 -30.63
C ASP A 681 -13.49 -18.52 -30.48
N PHE A 682 -12.55 -18.44 -31.43
CA PHE A 682 -11.36 -19.35 -31.40
C PHE A 682 -9.99 -18.68 -31.52
N GLY A 683 -9.89 -17.56 -32.27
CA GLY A 683 -8.60 -16.93 -32.56
C GLY A 683 -8.02 -16.13 -31.39
N ARG A 684 -8.87 -15.42 -30.64
CA ARG A 684 -8.44 -14.51 -29.56
C ARG A 684 -8.25 -15.21 -28.22
N VAL A 685 -9.01 -16.26 -27.89
CA VAL A 685 -8.76 -17.12 -26.71
C VAL A 685 -7.38 -17.79 -26.78
N ASN A 686 -6.97 -18.26 -27.98
CA ASN A 686 -5.61 -18.77 -28.19
C ASN A 686 -4.55 -17.65 -28.03
N GLY A 687 -4.89 -16.40 -28.38
CA GLY A 687 -4.06 -15.23 -28.10
C GLY A 687 -3.85 -15.01 -26.60
N ILE A 688 -4.92 -15.08 -25.80
CA ILE A 688 -4.86 -14.96 -24.33
C ILE A 688 -4.01 -16.08 -23.72
N LEU A 689 -4.25 -17.34 -24.09
CA LEU A 689 -3.46 -18.47 -23.61
C LEU A 689 -2.00 -18.41 -24.04
N ARG A 690 -1.70 -17.89 -25.24
CA ARG A 690 -0.33 -17.62 -25.68
C ARG A 690 0.32 -16.49 -24.90
N ASN A 691 -0.41 -15.42 -24.60
CA ASN A 691 0.09 -14.31 -23.79
C ASN A 691 0.41 -14.79 -22.38
N LEU A 692 -0.52 -15.51 -21.73
CA LEU A 692 -0.26 -16.20 -20.46
C LEU A 692 0.99 -17.07 -20.55
N ASN A 693 1.09 -17.92 -21.57
CA ASN A 693 2.22 -18.82 -21.72
C ASN A 693 3.56 -18.08 -21.94
N ASN A 694 3.55 -16.98 -22.69
CA ASN A 694 4.70 -16.10 -22.88
C ASN A 694 5.06 -15.35 -21.58
N THR A 695 4.07 -14.94 -20.80
CA THR A 695 4.26 -14.32 -19.48
C THR A 695 4.91 -15.30 -18.52
N LEU A 696 4.38 -16.52 -18.41
CA LEU A 696 4.97 -17.59 -17.60
C LEU A 696 6.41 -17.91 -18.03
N ASP A 697 6.69 -18.03 -19.34
CA ASP A 697 8.05 -18.26 -19.84
C ASP A 697 9.03 -17.12 -19.46
N LYS A 698 8.56 -15.87 -19.47
CA LYS A 698 9.40 -14.71 -19.13
C LYS A 698 9.63 -14.58 -17.62
N ILE A 699 8.63 -14.91 -16.80
CA ILE A 699 8.79 -15.05 -15.35
C ILE A 699 9.88 -16.10 -15.06
N ASP A 700 9.91 -17.20 -15.82
CA ASP A 700 10.89 -18.30 -15.66
C ASP A 700 12.31 -17.99 -16.14
N GLU A 701 12.46 -17.06 -17.09
CA GLU A 701 13.77 -16.67 -17.62
C GLU A 701 14.54 -15.76 -16.66
N LYS A 702 13.84 -15.10 -15.72
CA LYS A 702 14.44 -14.24 -14.70
C LYS A 702 15.08 -15.09 -13.61
N VAL A 703 16.42 -15.16 -13.63
CA VAL A 703 17.27 -15.97 -12.72
C VAL A 703 16.92 -15.77 -11.23
N LEU A 704 16.46 -14.57 -10.84
CA LEU A 704 16.07 -14.27 -9.47
C LEU A 704 14.71 -14.89 -9.09
N LEU A 705 13.72 -14.91 -9.98
CA LEU A 705 12.42 -15.56 -9.72
C LEU A 705 12.50 -17.08 -9.87
N ARG A 706 13.44 -17.59 -10.66
CA ARG A 706 13.60 -19.03 -10.92
C ARG A 706 13.83 -19.89 -9.66
N SER A 707 14.35 -19.29 -8.60
CA SER A 707 14.67 -19.95 -7.33
C SER A 707 14.00 -19.31 -6.12
N THR A 708 13.11 -18.33 -6.29
CA THR A 708 12.42 -17.70 -5.16
C THR A 708 11.02 -18.28 -4.96
N PRO A 709 10.53 -18.34 -3.71
CA PRO A 709 9.18 -18.80 -3.39
C PRO A 709 8.07 -17.95 -4.04
N PHE A 710 8.37 -16.69 -4.42
CA PHE A 710 7.41 -15.78 -5.05
C PHE A 710 7.02 -16.13 -6.49
N ASN A 711 7.81 -16.95 -7.20
CA ASN A 711 7.52 -17.33 -8.57
C ASN A 711 6.16 -18.03 -8.69
N THR A 712 5.88 -18.95 -7.78
CA THR A 712 4.58 -19.63 -7.71
C THR A 712 3.46 -18.64 -7.49
N VAL A 713 3.63 -17.66 -6.59
CA VAL A 713 2.63 -16.62 -6.31
C VAL A 713 2.31 -15.82 -7.58
N PHE A 714 3.31 -15.26 -8.26
CA PHE A 714 3.10 -14.45 -9.46
C PHE A 714 2.53 -15.24 -10.65
N ARG A 715 2.93 -16.51 -10.82
CA ARG A 715 2.35 -17.39 -11.85
C ARG A 715 0.88 -17.69 -11.56
N THR A 716 0.53 -17.93 -10.30
CA THR A 716 -0.85 -18.14 -9.86
C THR A 716 -1.68 -16.87 -10.10
N THR A 717 -1.17 -15.69 -9.73
CA THR A 717 -1.83 -14.40 -10.03
C THR A 717 -2.09 -14.24 -11.54
N ALA A 718 -1.08 -14.46 -12.38
CA ALA A 718 -1.22 -14.40 -13.84
C ALA A 718 -2.31 -15.33 -14.37
N PHE A 719 -2.37 -16.55 -13.82
CA PHE A 719 -3.36 -17.54 -14.20
C PHE A 719 -4.77 -17.15 -13.74
N THR A 720 -4.93 -16.67 -12.52
CA THR A 720 -6.21 -16.24 -11.95
C THR A 720 -6.82 -15.10 -12.75
N ILE A 721 -6.03 -14.09 -13.14
CA ILE A 721 -6.47 -12.98 -14.01
C ILE A 721 -7.08 -13.52 -15.33
N VAL A 722 -6.43 -14.50 -15.97
CA VAL A 722 -6.94 -15.13 -17.19
C VAL A 722 -8.22 -15.91 -16.93
N GLY A 723 -8.24 -16.67 -15.83
CA GLY A 723 -9.36 -17.49 -15.43
C GLY A 723 -10.63 -16.67 -15.23
N SER A 724 -10.56 -15.59 -14.45
CA SER A 724 -11.68 -14.69 -14.16
C SER A 724 -12.23 -14.06 -15.45
N GLY A 725 -11.35 -13.51 -16.28
CA GLY A 725 -11.73 -12.90 -17.56
C GLY A 725 -12.42 -13.84 -18.54
N LEU A 726 -11.99 -15.10 -18.62
CA LEU A 726 -12.62 -16.10 -19.50
C LEU A 726 -13.98 -16.59 -18.99
N ILE A 727 -14.19 -16.59 -17.67
CA ILE A 727 -15.46 -16.99 -17.05
C ILE A 727 -16.54 -15.94 -17.30
N ASN A 728 -16.25 -14.67 -17.01
CA ASN A 728 -17.23 -13.59 -17.11
C ASN A 728 -17.60 -13.27 -18.56
N ALA A 729 -16.67 -13.45 -19.49
CA ALA A 729 -16.94 -13.34 -20.94
C ALA A 729 -17.93 -14.40 -21.47
N GLY A 730 -18.42 -15.34 -20.64
CA GLY A 730 -19.48 -16.29 -21.00
C GLY A 730 -19.13 -17.24 -22.15
N HIS A 731 -17.85 -17.36 -22.50
CA HIS A 731 -17.41 -18.14 -23.64
C HIS A 731 -17.60 -19.65 -23.39
N ASN A 732 -18.09 -20.36 -24.41
CA ASN A 732 -18.36 -21.81 -24.47
C ASN A 732 -17.14 -22.73 -24.21
N PHE A 733 -16.05 -22.24 -23.62
CA PHE A 733 -14.84 -22.98 -23.30
C PHE A 733 -15.12 -24.21 -22.42
N ILE A 734 -15.98 -24.04 -21.41
CA ILE A 734 -16.39 -25.10 -20.48
C ILE A 734 -17.45 -26.02 -21.13
N GLU A 735 -18.31 -25.48 -21.99
CA GLU A 735 -19.43 -26.21 -22.60
C GLU A 735 -19.04 -26.99 -23.89
N ASN A 736 -17.98 -26.60 -24.60
CA ASN A 736 -17.45 -27.28 -25.79
C ASN A 736 -15.94 -27.03 -25.99
N PRO A 737 -15.04 -27.73 -25.29
CA PRO A 737 -13.61 -27.62 -25.58
C PRO A 737 -13.27 -28.26 -26.94
N ASP A 738 -12.48 -27.56 -27.75
CA ASP A 738 -11.69 -28.23 -28.79
C ASP A 738 -10.48 -28.92 -28.10
N PRO A 739 -10.17 -30.20 -28.39
CA PRO A 739 -8.99 -30.89 -27.86
C PRO A 739 -7.67 -30.13 -28.01
N ARG A 740 -7.53 -29.24 -28.98
CA ARG A 740 -6.33 -28.40 -29.10
C ARG A 740 -6.24 -27.33 -28.01
N THR A 741 -7.34 -26.64 -27.71
CA THR A 741 -7.37 -25.62 -26.65
C THR A 741 -7.28 -26.26 -25.27
N ALA A 742 -7.89 -27.43 -25.08
CA ALA A 742 -7.70 -28.24 -23.88
C ALA A 742 -6.23 -28.70 -23.71
N ALA A 743 -5.54 -29.01 -24.81
CA ALA A 743 -4.11 -29.33 -24.78
C ALA A 743 -3.22 -28.10 -24.53
N GLU A 744 -3.53 -26.94 -25.12
CA GLU A 744 -2.80 -25.69 -24.89
C GLU A 744 -3.01 -25.17 -23.46
N LEU A 745 -4.24 -25.28 -22.92
CA LEU A 745 -4.52 -25.06 -21.49
C LEU A 745 -3.76 -26.09 -20.64
N GLY A 746 -3.81 -27.38 -20.99
CA GLY A 746 -3.04 -28.41 -20.28
C GLY A 746 -1.53 -28.16 -20.28
N VAL A 747 -0.98 -27.60 -21.37
CA VAL A 747 0.42 -27.17 -21.46
C VAL A 747 0.69 -25.95 -20.59
N ALA A 748 -0.17 -24.93 -20.63
CA ALA A 748 -0.06 -23.77 -19.75
C ALA A 748 -0.09 -24.21 -18.28
N MET A 749 -1.04 -25.08 -17.91
CA MET A 749 -1.16 -25.66 -16.57
C MET A 749 0.06 -26.49 -16.14
N SER A 750 0.64 -27.26 -17.07
CA SER A 750 1.86 -28.04 -16.79
C SER A 750 3.08 -27.17 -16.48
N ARG A 751 3.11 -25.93 -16.98
CA ARG A 751 4.18 -24.95 -16.72
C ARG A 751 3.99 -24.22 -15.40
N VAL A 752 2.76 -24.16 -14.90
CA VAL A 752 2.50 -23.64 -13.56
C VAL A 752 2.79 -24.72 -12.49
N GLY A 753 2.78 -26.01 -12.84
CA GLY A 753 3.22 -27.11 -11.96
C GLY A 753 2.23 -28.28 -11.82
N VAL A 754 1.10 -28.28 -12.54
CA VAL A 754 0.06 -29.33 -12.44
C VAL A 754 0.35 -30.52 -13.34
N ASP A 755 0.14 -31.74 -12.83
CA ASP A 755 0.17 -32.94 -13.67
C ASP A 755 -1.01 -32.97 -14.66
N SER A 756 -0.68 -32.72 -15.93
CA SER A 756 -1.60 -32.68 -17.07
C SER A 756 -2.47 -33.94 -17.23
N ALA A 757 -2.04 -35.10 -16.72
CA ALA A 757 -2.78 -36.36 -16.85
C ALA A 757 -4.00 -36.44 -15.91
N GLN A 758 -3.84 -35.95 -14.68
CA GLN A 758 -4.90 -35.95 -13.65
C GLN A 758 -5.97 -34.90 -13.96
N LEU A 759 -5.54 -33.74 -14.48
CA LEU A 759 -6.46 -32.67 -14.90
C LEU A 759 -7.39 -33.13 -16.04
N VAL A 760 -6.84 -33.83 -17.03
CA VAL A 760 -7.62 -34.39 -18.14
C VAL A 760 -8.57 -35.50 -17.66
N ALA A 761 -8.22 -36.22 -16.59
CA ALA A 761 -9.07 -37.24 -15.97
C ALA A 761 -10.23 -36.61 -15.16
N ALA A 762 -9.95 -35.62 -14.32
CA ALA A 762 -10.96 -34.84 -13.60
C ALA A 762 -11.94 -34.16 -14.58
N TYR A 763 -11.39 -33.54 -15.63
CA TYR A 763 -12.18 -32.93 -16.69
C TYR A 763 -13.11 -33.94 -17.41
N ARG A 764 -12.60 -35.13 -17.73
CA ARG A 764 -13.43 -36.20 -18.33
C ARG A 764 -14.55 -36.65 -17.40
N ASN A 765 -14.27 -36.87 -16.11
CA ASN A 765 -15.29 -37.27 -15.13
C ASN A 765 -16.39 -36.22 -14.93
N ILE A 766 -16.04 -34.93 -15.00
CA ILE A 766 -16.99 -33.80 -14.92
C ILE A 766 -17.91 -33.76 -16.14
N THR A 767 -17.37 -34.03 -17.35
CA THR A 767 -18.16 -34.00 -18.59
C THR A 767 -19.03 -35.25 -18.84
N ASP A 768 -18.69 -36.40 -18.23
CA ASP A 768 -19.43 -37.66 -18.42
C ASP A 768 -20.62 -37.83 -17.46
N THR A 769 -20.72 -37.00 -16.41
CA THR A 769 -21.83 -37.03 -15.44
C THR A 769 -22.83 -35.90 -15.71
N GLY A 770 -24.13 -36.15 -15.53
CA GLY A 770 -25.24 -35.21 -15.84
C GLY A 770 -25.30 -33.94 -14.96
N THR A 771 -24.16 -33.50 -14.44
CA THR A 771 -23.91 -32.46 -13.44
C THR A 771 -23.78 -31.07 -14.07
N VAL A 772 -24.01 -30.94 -15.39
CA VAL A 772 -23.92 -29.67 -16.14
C VAL A 772 -24.92 -28.62 -15.61
N HIS A 773 -25.99 -29.02 -14.91
CA HIS A 773 -26.96 -28.08 -14.34
C HIS A 773 -26.50 -27.40 -13.03
N ASN A 774 -25.47 -27.93 -12.36
CA ASN A 774 -24.92 -27.36 -11.11
C ASN A 774 -23.74 -26.42 -11.34
N LEU A 775 -23.31 -26.22 -12.60
CA LEU A 775 -22.21 -25.32 -12.99
C LEU A 775 -22.59 -23.83 -13.02
N LYS A 776 -23.84 -23.46 -12.70
CA LYS A 776 -24.29 -22.06 -12.71
C LYS A 776 -23.76 -21.19 -11.57
N THR A 777 -22.89 -21.73 -10.71
CA THR A 777 -22.13 -20.95 -9.72
C THR A 777 -20.69 -20.88 -10.21
N ALA A 778 -20.40 -19.85 -11.02
CA ALA A 778 -19.22 -19.72 -11.87
C ALA A 778 -17.86 -19.70 -11.11
N GLY A 779 -17.84 -19.40 -9.80
CA GLY A 779 -16.61 -19.38 -9.00
C GLY A 779 -15.89 -20.74 -8.85
N LYS A 780 -16.57 -21.87 -9.08
CA LYS A 780 -16.00 -23.20 -8.81
C LYS A 780 -14.87 -23.63 -9.75
N PHE A 781 -14.75 -23.07 -10.95
CA PHE A 781 -13.74 -23.51 -11.94
C PHE A 781 -12.36 -22.87 -11.72
N VAL A 782 -12.29 -21.59 -11.35
CA VAL A 782 -11.03 -20.90 -11.01
C VAL A 782 -10.46 -21.40 -9.70
N HIS A 783 -11.31 -21.67 -8.71
CA HIS A 783 -10.90 -22.23 -7.42
C HIS A 783 -10.29 -23.63 -7.52
N ILE A 784 -10.71 -24.50 -8.45
CA ILE A 784 -10.16 -25.86 -8.62
C ILE A 784 -8.78 -25.85 -9.32
N MET A 785 -8.44 -24.77 -10.03
CA MET A 785 -7.28 -24.72 -10.93
C MET A 785 -6.09 -23.93 -10.37
N GLY A 786 -6.33 -22.77 -9.76
CA GLY A 786 -5.32 -22.08 -8.93
C GLY A 786 -4.92 -22.94 -7.74
N ALA A 787 -5.85 -23.80 -7.34
CA ALA A 787 -5.68 -24.79 -6.34
C ALA A 787 -4.51 -25.74 -6.60
N ALA A 788 -4.56 -26.58 -7.64
CA ALA A 788 -3.65 -27.73 -7.88
C ALA A 788 -2.13 -27.42 -7.88
N LEU A 789 -1.76 -26.15 -7.80
CA LEU A 789 -0.42 -25.59 -7.90
C LEU A 789 0.29 -25.42 -6.56
N ALA A 790 -0.43 -25.01 -5.51
CA ALA A 790 0.15 -24.83 -4.17
C ALA A 790 0.42 -26.18 -3.47
N GLY A 791 -0.43 -27.16 -3.73
CA GLY A 791 -0.32 -28.51 -3.17
C GLY A 791 0.94 -29.28 -3.60
N ALA A 792 1.44 -29.07 -4.83
CA ALA A 792 2.61 -29.81 -5.32
C ALA A 792 3.91 -29.37 -4.62
N ASP A 793 4.12 -28.06 -4.42
CA ASP A 793 5.30 -27.55 -3.70
C ASP A 793 5.21 -27.83 -2.19
N ALA A 794 4.01 -27.68 -1.61
CA ALA A 794 3.76 -28.03 -0.22
C ALA A 794 4.03 -29.52 0.07
N ILE A 795 3.63 -30.43 -0.83
CA ILE A 795 3.90 -31.88 -0.70
C ILE A 795 5.40 -32.18 -0.79
N MET A 796 6.14 -31.54 -1.69
CA MET A 796 7.60 -31.73 -1.80
C MET A 796 8.32 -31.24 -0.53
N ARG A 797 7.99 -30.04 -0.04
CA ARG A 797 8.55 -29.50 1.21
C ARG A 797 8.18 -30.34 2.43
N PHE A 798 6.95 -30.85 2.47
CA PHE A 798 6.51 -31.78 3.51
C PHE A 798 7.30 -33.10 3.48
N GLN A 799 7.60 -33.63 2.29
CA GLN A 799 8.45 -34.81 2.11
C GLN A 799 9.93 -34.54 2.45
N GLU A 800 10.40 -33.31 2.28
CA GLU A 800 11.76 -32.84 2.61
C GLU A 800 11.94 -32.46 4.09
N GLY A 801 10.86 -32.45 4.89
CA GLY A 801 10.87 -32.07 6.31
C GLY A 801 10.80 -30.55 6.58
N ASP A 802 10.58 -29.73 5.54
CA ASP A 802 10.27 -28.30 5.65
C ASP A 802 8.77 -28.11 5.86
N TYR A 803 8.29 -28.54 7.02
CA TYR A 803 6.87 -28.51 7.35
C TYR A 803 6.31 -27.08 7.41
N TRP A 804 7.10 -26.13 7.93
CA TRP A 804 6.68 -24.73 8.06
C TRP A 804 6.63 -24.03 6.69
N GLY A 805 7.65 -24.23 5.86
CA GLY A 805 7.61 -23.76 4.47
C GLY A 805 6.49 -24.44 3.68
N ALA A 806 6.16 -25.71 3.94
CA ALA A 806 5.04 -26.38 3.28
C ALA A 806 3.68 -25.75 3.62
N GLY A 807 3.42 -25.44 4.91
CA GLY A 807 2.17 -24.82 5.36
C GLY A 807 2.00 -23.36 4.89
N LEU A 808 3.06 -22.56 4.97
CA LEU A 808 3.01 -21.13 4.59
C LEU A 808 3.09 -20.89 3.08
N ASN A 809 3.84 -21.71 2.33
CA ASN A 809 3.80 -21.63 0.86
C ASN A 809 2.46 -22.11 0.29
N ALA A 810 1.76 -23.03 0.96
CA ALA A 810 0.39 -23.39 0.60
C ALA A 810 -0.59 -22.21 0.77
N ALA A 811 -0.36 -21.35 1.77
CA ALA A 811 -1.19 -20.19 2.04
C ALA A 811 -0.94 -19.00 1.09
N ALA A 812 0.33 -18.74 0.75
CA ALA A 812 0.74 -17.57 -0.03
C ALA A 812 0.29 -17.55 -1.51
N ALA A 813 -0.15 -18.69 -2.06
CA ALA A 813 -0.61 -18.78 -3.44
C ALA A 813 -2.06 -18.26 -3.62
N THR A 814 -2.38 -17.05 -3.15
CA THR A 814 -3.66 -16.30 -3.31
C THR A 814 -4.78 -16.58 -2.31
N GLY A 815 -4.53 -17.12 -1.11
CA GLY A 815 -5.61 -17.51 -0.18
C GLY A 815 -6.49 -18.68 -0.68
N VAL A 816 -6.35 -19.02 -1.97
CA VAL A 816 -6.98 -20.16 -2.66
C VAL A 816 -6.15 -21.44 -2.51
N GLY A 817 -4.88 -21.32 -2.10
CA GLY A 817 -3.91 -22.43 -2.08
C GLY A 817 -4.19 -23.57 -1.09
N ILE A 818 -5.19 -23.43 -0.21
CA ILE A 818 -5.65 -24.53 0.67
C ILE A 818 -7.03 -25.09 0.27
N ALA A 819 -7.77 -24.44 -0.63
CA ALA A 819 -8.99 -25.00 -1.23
C ALA A 819 -8.75 -26.21 -2.16
N VAL A 820 -7.51 -26.72 -2.17
CA VAL A 820 -6.90 -27.53 -3.22
C VAL A 820 -6.67 -28.94 -2.80
N ILE A 821 -6.07 -29.11 -1.63
CA ILE A 821 -5.67 -30.43 -1.18
C ILE A 821 -6.97 -31.27 -1.08
N TRP A 822 -8.10 -30.59 -0.89
CA TRP A 822 -9.44 -31.11 -0.63
C TRP A 822 -10.49 -30.36 -1.50
N GLY A 823 -10.64 -30.71 -2.77
CA GLY A 823 -11.44 -29.99 -3.76
C GLY A 823 -12.93 -29.72 -3.46
N SER A 824 -13.32 -28.43 -3.43
CA SER A 824 -14.67 -27.90 -3.72
C SER A 824 -15.83 -28.24 -2.76
N THR A 825 -15.58 -28.83 -1.59
CA THR A 825 -16.59 -29.02 -0.53
C THR A 825 -16.56 -27.89 0.50
N SER A 826 -17.39 -27.98 1.56
CA SER A 826 -17.61 -26.96 2.59
C SER A 826 -16.36 -26.49 3.34
N TRP A 827 -15.19 -27.07 3.09
CA TRP A 827 -13.92 -26.71 3.73
C TRP A 827 -12.87 -26.09 2.80
N GLY A 828 -13.25 -25.76 1.57
CA GLY A 828 -12.50 -24.78 0.76
C GLY A 828 -12.55 -23.34 1.31
N GLY A 829 -13.06 -23.17 2.54
CA GLY A 829 -13.04 -21.93 3.33
C GLY A 829 -12.18 -22.09 4.59
N PRO A 830 -12.41 -21.29 5.64
CA PRO A 830 -11.56 -21.17 6.84
C PRO A 830 -11.07 -22.51 7.43
N VAL A 831 -11.96 -23.51 7.52
CA VAL A 831 -11.69 -24.81 8.14
C VAL A 831 -10.49 -25.57 7.54
N GLY A 832 -10.32 -25.55 6.21
CA GLY A 832 -9.26 -26.30 5.51
C GLY A 832 -7.85 -25.76 5.79
N PHE A 833 -7.71 -24.43 5.87
CA PHE A 833 -6.45 -23.77 6.28
C PHE A 833 -6.09 -24.10 7.72
N GLY A 834 -7.12 -24.17 8.59
CA GLY A 834 -7.03 -24.67 9.96
C GLY A 834 -6.03 -25.83 10.10
N ILE A 835 -6.37 -26.87 9.35
CA ILE A 835 -5.80 -28.21 9.45
C ILE A 835 -4.37 -28.28 8.89
N ALA A 836 -4.10 -27.60 7.78
CA ALA A 836 -2.78 -27.63 7.13
C ALA A 836 -1.70 -26.95 7.98
N THR A 837 -2.00 -25.78 8.53
CA THR A 837 -1.04 -25.00 9.33
C THR A 837 -0.75 -25.66 10.68
N ALA A 838 -1.76 -26.29 11.30
CA ALA A 838 -1.55 -27.05 12.53
C ALA A 838 -0.77 -28.36 12.32
N ALA A 839 -0.95 -29.02 11.18
CA ALA A 839 -0.18 -30.23 10.85
C ALA A 839 1.32 -29.93 10.72
N SER A 840 1.69 -28.74 10.24
CA SER A 840 3.09 -28.32 10.14
C SER A 840 3.73 -27.95 11.48
N VAL A 841 3.00 -27.30 12.40
CA VAL A 841 3.56 -26.85 13.67
C VAL A 841 3.43 -27.90 14.80
N GLY A 842 2.37 -28.72 14.78
CA GLY A 842 2.16 -29.79 15.75
C GLY A 842 3.30 -30.83 15.78
N LEU A 843 4.06 -30.97 14.67
CA LEU A 843 5.26 -31.81 14.60
C LEU A 843 6.48 -31.22 15.34
N LEU A 844 6.56 -29.90 15.51
CA LEU A 844 7.62 -29.22 16.29
C LEU A 844 7.33 -29.26 17.79
N ILE A 845 6.06 -29.23 18.18
CA ILE A 845 5.61 -29.31 19.58
C ILE A 845 5.73 -30.75 20.15
N LYS A 846 6.07 -31.72 19.29
CA LYS A 846 6.23 -33.15 19.58
C LYS A 846 7.25 -33.47 20.69
N GLU A 847 8.13 -32.54 21.08
CA GLU A 847 9.04 -32.72 22.23
C GLU A 847 8.33 -32.77 23.61
N SER A 848 7.01 -32.51 23.68
CA SER A 848 6.28 -32.36 24.95
C SER A 848 5.24 -33.45 25.27
N MET A 849 4.97 -34.41 24.38
CA MET A 849 3.83 -35.32 24.53
C MET A 849 4.23 -36.70 25.09
N GLU A 850 3.79 -37.00 26.32
CA GLU A 850 3.81 -38.34 26.92
C GLU A 850 2.50 -39.10 26.56
N GLU A 851 2.61 -40.11 25.69
CA GLU A 851 1.62 -41.13 25.26
C GLU A 851 0.53 -40.73 24.23
N PRO A 852 0.41 -41.39 23.05
CA PRO A 852 -0.62 -41.08 22.05
C PRO A 852 -1.98 -41.77 22.36
N PRO A 853 -3.08 -41.04 22.63
CA PRO A 853 -4.36 -41.62 23.07
C PRO A 853 -5.32 -42.05 21.93
N TYR A 854 -4.97 -41.88 20.65
CA TYR A 854 -5.92 -41.94 19.54
C TYR A 854 -5.99 -43.28 18.76
N GLN A 855 -5.68 -44.41 19.39
CA GLN A 855 -5.89 -45.76 18.80
C GLN A 855 -7.37 -46.18 18.89
N THR A 856 -8.25 -45.48 18.19
CA THR A 856 -9.72 -45.64 18.27
C THR A 856 -10.32 -46.16 16.96
N GLN A 857 -11.61 -46.50 16.97
CA GLN A 857 -12.36 -46.85 15.75
C GLN A 857 -12.30 -45.72 14.71
N THR A 858 -12.28 -44.46 15.13
CA THR A 858 -12.13 -43.30 14.25
C THR A 858 -10.87 -43.39 13.39
N THR A 859 -9.76 -43.87 13.95
CA THR A 859 -8.49 -44.03 13.22
C THR A 859 -8.55 -45.20 12.24
N ALA A 860 -9.19 -46.30 12.61
CA ALA A 860 -9.42 -47.42 11.70
C ALA A 860 -10.33 -47.02 10.53
N ASP A 861 -11.41 -46.27 10.81
CA ASP A 861 -12.34 -45.74 9.81
C ASP A 861 -11.63 -44.73 8.88
N PHE A 862 -10.77 -43.88 9.42
CA PHE A 862 -9.93 -42.98 8.62
C PHE A 862 -8.99 -43.79 7.70
N LEU A 863 -8.23 -44.76 8.22
CA LEU A 863 -7.33 -45.60 7.43
C LEU A 863 -8.04 -46.42 6.36
N ALA A 864 -9.31 -46.80 6.56
CA ALA A 864 -10.10 -47.54 5.57
C ALA A 864 -10.28 -46.75 4.25
N HIS A 865 -10.19 -45.42 4.28
CA HIS A 865 -10.26 -44.58 3.07
C HIS A 865 -9.09 -44.82 2.11
N ALA A 866 -7.95 -45.31 2.60
CA ALA A 866 -6.81 -45.76 1.77
C ALA A 866 -7.14 -47.01 0.95
N GLY A 867 -8.27 -47.68 1.20
CA GLY A 867 -8.60 -48.97 0.62
C GLY A 867 -8.03 -50.15 1.43
N LEU A 868 -7.49 -49.90 2.62
CA LEU A 868 -7.08 -50.94 3.55
C LEU A 868 -8.29 -51.78 4.00
N SER A 869 -8.11 -53.10 4.04
CA SER A 869 -9.06 -54.03 4.65
C SER A 869 -9.20 -53.74 6.15
N GLU A 870 -10.36 -54.04 6.72
CA GLU A 870 -10.64 -53.84 8.15
C GLU A 870 -9.57 -54.50 9.03
N GLU A 871 -9.16 -55.73 8.66
CA GLU A 871 -8.09 -56.45 9.35
C GLU A 871 -6.70 -55.80 9.19
N ALA A 872 -6.33 -55.29 8.02
CA ALA A 872 -5.05 -54.60 7.83
C ALA A 872 -5.01 -53.25 8.56
N ALA A 873 -6.10 -52.48 8.52
CA ALA A 873 -6.22 -51.20 9.22
C ALA A 873 -6.12 -51.38 10.75
N ASP A 874 -6.81 -52.38 11.32
CA ASP A 874 -6.75 -52.70 12.76
C ASP A 874 -5.33 -53.11 13.21
N ILE A 875 -4.57 -53.78 12.33
CA ILE A 875 -3.18 -54.13 12.63
C ILE A 875 -2.27 -52.90 12.53
N LEU A 876 -2.43 -52.08 11.49
CA LEU A 876 -1.52 -50.96 11.19
C LEU A 876 -1.82 -49.67 11.99
N ILE A 877 -2.90 -49.62 12.77
CA ILE A 877 -3.20 -48.50 13.67
C ILE A 877 -2.12 -48.28 14.74
N LYS A 878 -1.40 -49.33 15.13
CA LYS A 878 -0.42 -49.28 16.23
C LYS A 878 0.81 -48.46 15.83
N ARG A 879 1.22 -47.55 16.72
CA ARG A 879 2.43 -46.72 16.60
C ARG A 879 3.55 -47.16 17.56
N SER A 880 4.76 -46.66 17.32
CA SER A 880 5.89 -46.77 18.25
C SER A 880 5.72 -45.84 19.48
N GLU A 881 6.63 -45.97 20.46
CA GLU A 881 6.64 -45.09 21.65
C GLU A 881 6.91 -43.62 21.26
N ASP A 882 7.72 -43.39 20.22
CA ASP A 882 7.99 -42.06 19.64
C ASP A 882 6.90 -41.59 18.65
N GLY A 883 5.80 -42.34 18.57
CA GLY A 883 4.60 -41.98 17.83
C GLY A 883 4.69 -42.18 16.32
N TYR A 884 5.57 -43.02 15.78
CA TYR A 884 5.63 -43.30 14.34
C TYR A 884 4.66 -44.42 13.92
N ASN A 885 4.14 -44.35 12.69
CA ASN A 885 3.31 -45.40 12.09
C ASN A 885 4.13 -46.16 11.03
N ALA A 886 3.95 -47.48 10.92
CA ALA A 886 4.68 -48.31 9.95
C ALA A 886 4.20 -48.10 8.49
N LEU A 887 2.99 -47.58 8.29
CA LEU A 887 2.36 -47.43 6.97
C LEU A 887 3.14 -46.50 6.03
N PRO A 888 3.57 -45.28 6.42
CA PRO A 888 4.43 -44.44 5.59
C PRO A 888 5.70 -45.16 5.09
N LEU A 889 6.32 -45.99 5.94
CA LEU A 889 7.51 -46.75 5.57
C LEU A 889 7.17 -47.92 4.62
N LEU A 890 6.00 -48.54 4.76
CA LEU A 890 5.48 -49.51 3.80
C LEU A 890 5.19 -48.86 2.44
N MET A 891 4.66 -47.64 2.42
CA MET A 891 4.43 -46.88 1.18
C MET A 891 5.75 -46.55 0.48
N ARG A 892 6.74 -46.05 1.22
CA ARG A 892 8.10 -45.82 0.71
C ARG A 892 8.73 -47.11 0.17
N TYR A 893 8.55 -48.22 0.87
CA TYR A 893 9.05 -49.52 0.41
C TYR A 893 8.36 -49.97 -0.89
N GLY A 894 7.04 -49.79 -1.03
CA GLY A 894 6.32 -50.02 -2.28
C GLY A 894 6.83 -49.14 -3.43
N GLU A 895 7.03 -47.85 -3.18
CA GLU A 895 7.58 -46.88 -4.13
C GLU A 895 8.97 -47.31 -4.65
N LEU A 896 9.87 -47.73 -3.75
CA LEU A 896 11.21 -48.25 -4.12
C LEU A 896 11.13 -49.52 -4.99
N HIS A 897 10.02 -50.24 -4.95
CA HIS A 897 9.74 -51.38 -5.83
C HIS A 897 8.88 -51.02 -7.06
N GLY A 898 8.60 -49.74 -7.27
CA GLY A 898 7.88 -49.22 -8.44
C GLY A 898 6.36 -49.39 -8.39
N LEU A 899 5.79 -49.60 -7.19
CA LEU A 899 4.35 -49.70 -7.01
C LEU A 899 3.72 -48.31 -6.85
N THR A 900 2.49 -48.13 -7.33
CA THR A 900 1.64 -46.98 -6.95
C THR A 900 1.12 -47.13 -5.52
N PRO A 901 0.55 -46.08 -4.91
CA PRO A 901 -0.06 -46.19 -3.59
C PRO A 901 -1.13 -47.28 -3.52
N GLU A 902 -2.01 -47.37 -4.52
CA GLU A 902 -3.09 -48.36 -4.57
C GLU A 902 -2.53 -49.78 -4.71
N GLN A 903 -1.51 -49.98 -5.56
CA GLN A 903 -0.84 -51.29 -5.69
C GLN A 903 -0.16 -51.70 -4.38
N THR A 904 0.38 -50.74 -3.63
CA THR A 904 1.01 -50.98 -2.34
C THR A 904 -0.03 -51.37 -1.29
N VAL A 905 -1.18 -50.69 -1.26
CA VAL A 905 -2.32 -51.04 -0.39
C VAL A 905 -2.87 -52.43 -0.74
N ASP A 906 -3.01 -52.76 -2.02
CA ASP A 906 -3.44 -54.10 -2.48
C ASP A 906 -2.48 -55.19 -1.99
N TRP A 907 -1.16 -54.95 -2.07
CA TRP A 907 -0.16 -55.85 -1.52
C TRP A 907 -0.32 -56.00 0.00
N ILE A 908 -0.46 -54.89 0.73
CA ILE A 908 -0.66 -54.90 2.20
C ILE A 908 -1.90 -55.72 2.56
N ASN A 909 -3.01 -55.54 1.83
CA ASN A 909 -4.27 -56.25 2.05
C ASN A 909 -4.18 -57.76 1.79
N SER A 910 -3.28 -58.19 0.91
CA SER A 910 -3.08 -59.62 0.63
C SER A 910 -2.39 -60.37 1.78
N ILE A 911 -1.64 -59.67 2.63
CA ILE A 911 -0.88 -60.26 3.75
C ILE A 911 -1.79 -60.94 4.77
N PRO A 912 -2.82 -60.28 5.34
CA PRO A 912 -3.71 -60.89 6.33
C PRO A 912 -4.57 -62.05 5.78
N GLU A 913 -4.74 -62.18 4.46
CA GLU A 913 -5.52 -63.26 3.84
C GLU A 913 -4.83 -64.65 3.93
N GLY A 914 -3.53 -64.69 4.25
CA GLY A 914 -2.73 -65.91 4.39
C GLY A 914 -2.94 -66.69 5.70
N GLU A 915 -2.41 -67.91 5.80
CA GLU A 915 -2.48 -68.72 7.03
C GLU A 915 -1.62 -68.08 8.14
N ASN A 916 -2.25 -67.47 9.15
CA ASN A 916 -1.63 -66.59 10.18
C ASN A 916 -1.13 -65.23 9.65
N GLY A 917 -1.70 -64.75 8.54
CA GLY A 917 -1.31 -63.49 7.90
C GLY A 917 -1.42 -62.26 8.80
N ASP A 918 -2.43 -62.23 9.67
CA ASP A 918 -2.63 -61.21 10.71
C ASP A 918 -1.43 -61.09 11.67
N VAL A 919 -0.93 -62.24 12.16
CA VAL A 919 0.25 -62.30 13.02
C VAL A 919 1.51 -61.86 12.27
N MET A 920 1.61 -62.18 10.98
CA MET A 920 2.77 -61.84 10.16
C MET A 920 2.81 -60.35 9.79
N LEU A 921 1.66 -59.75 9.46
CA LEU A 921 1.55 -58.29 9.28
C LEU A 921 1.87 -57.55 10.58
N GLY A 922 1.40 -58.05 11.72
CA GLY A 922 1.74 -57.49 13.04
C GLY A 922 3.25 -57.54 13.33
N ALA A 923 3.92 -58.65 13.00
CA ALA A 923 5.36 -58.78 13.15
C ALA A 923 6.13 -57.88 12.17
N LEU A 924 5.67 -57.75 10.92
CA LEU A 924 6.23 -56.82 9.93
C LEU A 924 6.14 -55.38 10.43
N ARG A 925 4.95 -54.96 10.87
CA ARG A 925 4.72 -53.64 11.48
C ARG A 925 5.69 -53.38 12.62
N ASP A 926 5.78 -54.28 13.59
CA ASP A 926 6.64 -54.08 14.76
C ASP A 926 8.13 -54.00 14.36
N ASN A 927 8.59 -54.75 13.35
CA ASN A 927 9.95 -54.60 12.82
C ASN A 927 10.19 -53.21 12.18
N LEU A 928 9.20 -52.68 11.46
CA LEU A 928 9.28 -51.37 10.80
C LEU A 928 9.19 -50.21 11.81
N LEU A 929 8.43 -50.37 12.88
CA LEU A 929 8.40 -49.41 13.98
C LEU A 929 9.79 -49.28 14.63
N ASN A 930 10.48 -50.38 14.89
CA ASN A 930 11.86 -50.32 15.38
C ASN A 930 12.81 -49.62 14.39
N THR A 931 12.58 -49.72 13.07
CA THR A 931 13.37 -48.97 12.07
C THR A 931 13.16 -47.47 12.20
N LEU A 932 11.90 -47.05 12.36
CA LEU A 932 11.52 -45.64 12.51
C LEU A 932 12.12 -45.04 13.79
N ASP A 933 12.15 -45.81 14.88
CA ASP A 933 12.71 -45.36 16.16
C ASP A 933 14.26 -45.37 16.16
N ASP A 934 14.89 -46.44 15.65
CA ASP A 934 16.34 -46.67 15.85
C ASP A 934 17.24 -46.03 14.78
N HIS A 935 16.76 -45.91 13.53
CA HIS A 935 17.64 -45.63 12.38
C HIS A 935 17.24 -44.42 11.53
N LEU A 936 15.99 -43.99 11.58
CA LEU A 936 15.50 -42.85 10.77
C LEU A 936 15.39 -41.62 11.67
N ALA A 937 16.13 -40.55 11.34
CA ALA A 937 16.08 -39.33 12.14
C ALA A 937 14.67 -38.74 12.09
N ASP A 938 14.06 -38.51 13.26
CA ASP A 938 12.70 -38.02 13.43
C ASP A 938 11.63 -38.85 12.65
N GLY A 939 11.92 -40.13 12.42
CA GLY A 939 11.06 -41.04 11.64
C GLY A 939 10.96 -40.69 10.14
N ASN A 940 11.89 -39.90 9.60
CA ASN A 940 11.88 -39.46 8.22
C ASN A 940 12.09 -40.65 7.25
N VAL A 941 11.01 -41.11 6.64
CA VAL A 941 11.01 -42.27 5.71
C VAL A 941 11.77 -42.01 4.41
N SER A 942 12.03 -40.76 4.01
CA SER A 942 12.81 -40.46 2.80
C SER A 942 14.25 -41.00 2.89
N GLN A 943 14.77 -41.17 4.11
CA GLN A 943 16.08 -41.74 4.40
C GLN A 943 16.10 -43.27 4.27
N PHE A 944 14.94 -43.91 4.09
CA PHE A 944 14.86 -45.33 3.80
C PHE A 944 15.11 -45.55 2.31
N ASP A 945 16.33 -45.99 2.00
CA ASP A 945 16.82 -46.16 0.64
C ASP A 945 16.76 -47.63 0.17
N GLU A 946 16.95 -47.82 -1.14
CA GLU A 946 17.02 -49.15 -1.75
C GLU A 946 18.18 -49.98 -1.16
N HIS A 947 19.32 -49.33 -0.88
CA HIS A 947 20.56 -49.93 -0.41
C HIS A 947 21.29 -49.02 0.59
N ILE A 948 22.02 -49.60 1.54
CA ILE A 948 22.94 -48.88 2.44
C ILE A 948 24.38 -49.44 2.34
N ASP A 949 25.37 -48.58 2.57
CA ASP A 949 26.80 -48.90 2.37
C ASP A 949 27.37 -49.89 3.43
N ASP A 950 26.74 -50.01 4.59
CA ASP A 950 27.11 -50.94 5.68
C ASP A 950 26.06 -52.05 5.85
N PHE A 951 26.24 -53.15 5.11
CA PHE A 951 25.28 -54.25 4.99
C PHE A 951 25.36 -55.23 6.19
N GLU A 952 24.35 -55.30 7.07
CA GLU A 952 24.38 -56.14 8.29
C GLU A 952 23.33 -57.29 8.32
N LEU A 953 22.15 -57.16 7.70
CA LEU A 953 21.07 -58.16 7.79
C LEU A 953 21.03 -59.19 6.63
N ILE A 954 22.07 -60.02 6.46
CA ILE A 954 22.14 -61.02 5.36
C ILE A 954 21.37 -62.33 5.68
N SER A 955 20.99 -62.58 6.93
CA SER A 955 20.29 -63.80 7.34
C SER A 955 19.50 -63.62 8.65
N PRO A 956 18.40 -62.85 8.63
CA PRO A 956 17.55 -62.68 9.81
C PRO A 956 17.03 -64.04 10.30
N SER A 957 17.03 -64.28 11.60
CA SER A 957 16.49 -65.54 12.12
C SER A 957 14.96 -65.52 12.05
N LEU A 958 14.37 -66.66 11.67
CA LEU A 958 12.91 -66.85 11.64
C LEU A 958 12.23 -66.44 12.96
N GLY A 959 12.89 -66.68 14.09
CA GLY A 959 12.38 -66.35 15.42
C GLY A 959 12.38 -64.86 15.72
N GLU A 960 13.42 -64.13 15.31
CA GLU A 960 13.52 -62.68 15.51
C GLU A 960 12.56 -61.93 14.58
N ALA A 961 12.50 -62.32 13.29
CA ALA A 961 11.58 -61.72 12.34
C ALA A 961 10.12 -61.83 12.81
N ARG A 962 9.68 -63.01 13.23
CA ARG A 962 8.32 -63.26 13.72
C ARG A 962 8.04 -62.70 15.11
N ALA A 963 9.07 -62.34 15.86
CA ALA A 963 8.93 -61.67 17.15
C ALA A 963 8.79 -60.14 17.01
N GLY A 964 9.01 -59.57 15.81
CA GLY A 964 8.90 -58.12 15.59
C GLY A 964 10.04 -57.31 16.21
N VAL A 965 11.23 -57.89 16.36
CA VAL A 965 12.38 -57.28 17.07
C VAL A 965 13.55 -56.89 16.16
N LEU A 966 13.37 -56.96 14.84
CA LEU A 966 14.36 -56.51 13.86
C LEU A 966 14.11 -55.03 13.52
N SER A 967 15.12 -54.34 13.01
CA SER A 967 15.04 -52.97 12.50
C SER A 967 15.77 -52.86 11.15
N PRO A 968 15.17 -53.32 10.03
CA PRO A 968 15.79 -53.23 8.70
C PRO A 968 16.08 -51.78 8.31
N ARG A 969 17.23 -51.50 7.73
CA ARG A 969 17.67 -50.13 7.38
C ARG A 969 17.49 -49.76 5.90
N SER A 970 17.14 -50.73 5.05
CA SER A 970 16.94 -50.51 3.62
C SER A 970 15.90 -51.48 3.06
N ALA A 971 15.37 -51.16 1.86
CA ALA A 971 14.46 -52.05 1.15
C ALA A 971 15.06 -53.45 0.93
N THR A 972 16.36 -53.52 0.61
CA THR A 972 17.06 -54.79 0.41
C THR A 972 17.13 -55.65 1.69
N GLU A 973 17.31 -55.02 2.86
CA GLU A 973 17.27 -55.77 4.13
C GLU A 973 15.86 -56.25 4.45
N LEU A 974 14.83 -55.45 4.13
CA LEU A 974 13.43 -55.85 4.30
C LEU A 974 13.05 -57.02 3.38
N ASP A 975 13.55 -57.06 2.14
CA ASP A 975 13.40 -58.18 1.20
C ASP A 975 13.92 -59.50 1.77
N HIS A 976 14.92 -59.45 2.66
CA HIS A 976 15.44 -60.64 3.34
C HIS A 976 14.58 -61.10 4.53
N ILE A 977 13.75 -60.21 5.08
CA ILE A 977 12.85 -60.47 6.21
C ILE A 977 11.50 -61.04 5.72
N LEU A 978 10.92 -60.49 4.64
CA LEU A 978 9.58 -60.90 4.15
C LEU A 978 9.40 -62.43 3.99
N PRO A 979 10.36 -63.19 3.43
CA PRO A 979 10.22 -64.65 3.31
C PRO A 979 10.20 -65.39 4.67
N GLN A 980 10.79 -64.82 5.72
CA GLN A 980 10.71 -65.40 7.08
C GLN A 980 9.32 -65.22 7.70
N LEU A 981 8.62 -64.17 7.27
CA LEU A 981 7.24 -63.89 7.64
C LEU A 981 6.22 -64.61 6.75
N ASP A 982 6.67 -65.41 5.76
CA ASP A 982 5.78 -66.02 4.77
C ASP A 982 4.96 -64.97 3.98
N ILE A 983 5.53 -63.77 3.81
CA ILE A 983 4.95 -62.65 3.07
C ILE A 983 5.52 -62.64 1.65
N GLU A 984 4.65 -62.63 0.64
CA GLU A 984 5.07 -62.49 -0.76
C GLU A 984 5.64 -61.10 -1.02
N SER A 985 6.67 -61.02 -1.89
CA SER A 985 7.30 -59.75 -2.25
C SER A 985 6.32 -58.83 -3.00
N PRO A 986 6.34 -57.51 -2.75
CA PRO A 986 5.47 -56.54 -3.44
C PRO A 986 5.70 -56.50 -4.95
N GLN A 987 6.85 -56.95 -5.47
CA GLN A 987 7.15 -56.99 -6.91
C GLN A 987 6.15 -57.82 -7.73
N ALA A 988 5.35 -58.69 -7.09
CA ALA A 988 4.26 -59.41 -7.75
C ALA A 988 3.06 -58.52 -8.11
N TYR A 989 2.99 -57.30 -7.57
CA TYR A 989 1.89 -56.33 -7.71
C TYR A 989 2.22 -55.14 -8.62
N ALA A 990 3.48 -55.02 -9.07
CA ALA A 990 3.97 -53.96 -9.95
C ALA A 990 3.50 -54.09 -11.42
#